data_AF-A0A202DPW3-F1
#
_entry.id   AF-A0A202DPW3-F1
#
_cell.length_a   1.000
_cell.length_b   1.000
_cell.length_c   1.000
_cell.angle_alpha   90.00
_cell.angle_beta   90.00
_cell.angle_gamma   90.00
#
_symmetry.space_group_name_H-M   'P 1'
#
loop_
_entity.id
_entity.type
_entity.pdbx_description
1 polymer ?
#
loop_
_entity_poly.entity_id
_entity_poly.type
_entity_poly.pdbx_seq_one_letter_code
_entity_poly.pdbx_strand_id
1 'polypeptide(L)'
;MKRVGKTKVQVLDALIVLIIGGGFAAFLLNRQFEPYTFSTLTAGSTTACWVYVGVVAFSILTGAVIAFFRLPVVAAGLISVVLAAFMATSPRSLIKYRDYRPDDTAYKFNTGISYGQAELFLNGQSFGIIPATTSGKEIETAFTTPFTPAEGVQNAWYRLELPVTTAPRGKHELVTKAIWCKIVCNGVPREIVELDAYPNWTNRHEERSIICKLRLKAHKSNTYDYLSDMVRYAQVCDYKVPEQWINDLSQTPYARSRFGNNADPALQPLFGQVFLMKYGLKSSDPFDDFIDLAGHYITGTSGMFPNNLEFITLCEQTNDLPFMLSEMIRIFNTPFQQRTQQESQKWSYLVALLPTLCNQLNQLKTMDAETRRLVDELGVAICRRGPDEMVLKQAIELPSPLIEEFFCRKFRASGKWVWRPQDSEQGISHRDSIRISLDFDGPIINKWLHFAMMQKGNRGKELMSTYRSDLLNAGRVLLSEQLDESRPLSATLLFDHHKGSESMSNELLQEFFGAALKQSRDSEDQKEFLTNYLKPMGDSLDPKNMVACMKTYMNASSSKGDILDCLKWTSREKRIKILNQVKQLLNEKPPRQDVDKKSWENAINNGLIQCGMPSAINTYVVTTNKSPNQLSELLLPYPERKWGPKYFYSNIIAALRISDDSKQHLILLDYISRVPTPENRAMLTDMTWNSDPSVQKRVAEVKAELEELKNNMPESPYEELFEKGTTD
;
A
#
# COMPACT_ATOMS: atom_id res chain seq x y z
N MET A 1 46.40 -21.81 -63.26
CA MET A 1 46.67 -21.99 -61.81
C MET A 1 45.96 -21.00 -60.85
N LYS A 2 45.41 -19.84 -61.27
CA LYS A 2 44.72 -18.89 -60.36
C LYS A 2 43.27 -19.22 -59.94
N ARG A 3 42.62 -20.26 -60.49
CA ARG A 3 41.23 -20.63 -60.11
C ARG A 3 41.12 -21.58 -58.91
N VAL A 4 42.17 -22.35 -58.58
CA VAL A 4 42.12 -23.34 -57.50
C VAL A 4 42.22 -22.70 -56.10
N GLY A 5 42.81 -21.51 -55.99
CA GLY A 5 42.92 -20.77 -54.72
C GLY A 5 41.61 -20.16 -54.24
N LYS A 6 40.69 -19.79 -55.15
CA LYS A 6 39.42 -19.14 -54.79
C LYS A 6 38.39 -20.14 -54.24
N THR A 7 38.39 -21.36 -54.76
CA THR A 7 37.47 -22.42 -54.33
C THR A 7 37.81 -22.95 -52.93
N LYS A 8 39.11 -23.02 -52.56
CA LYS A 8 39.53 -23.46 -51.23
C LYS A 8 39.13 -22.47 -50.12
N VAL A 9 39.20 -21.17 -50.39
CA VAL A 9 38.79 -20.14 -49.42
C VAL A 9 37.27 -20.17 -49.21
N GLN A 10 36.49 -20.39 -50.27
CA GLN A 10 35.02 -20.46 -50.19
C GLN A 10 34.51 -21.70 -49.45
N VAL A 11 35.20 -22.84 -49.57
CA VAL A 11 34.86 -24.05 -48.80
C VAL A 11 35.18 -23.85 -47.33
N LEU A 12 36.28 -23.17 -46.99
CA LEU A 12 36.67 -22.90 -45.62
C LEU A 12 35.67 -21.94 -44.93
N ASP A 13 35.25 -20.88 -45.61
CA ASP A 13 34.26 -19.93 -45.09
C ASP A 13 32.89 -20.60 -44.87
N ALA A 14 32.46 -21.46 -45.80
CA ALA A 14 31.24 -22.24 -45.64
C ALA A 14 31.32 -23.23 -44.46
N LEU A 15 32.49 -23.85 -44.24
CA LEU A 15 32.73 -24.74 -43.11
C LEU A 15 32.68 -23.99 -41.78
N ILE A 16 33.25 -22.78 -41.72
CA ILE A 16 33.25 -21.93 -40.53
C ILE A 16 31.82 -21.50 -40.17
N VAL A 17 31.00 -21.13 -41.17
CA VAL A 17 29.60 -20.78 -40.94
C VAL A 17 28.79 -22.00 -40.46
N LEU A 18 29.06 -23.20 -40.98
CA LEU A 18 28.44 -24.43 -40.51
C LEU A 18 28.84 -24.79 -39.07
N ILE A 19 30.10 -24.60 -38.70
CA ILE A 19 30.60 -24.87 -37.35
C ILE A 19 30.03 -23.87 -36.34
N ILE A 20 30.01 -22.58 -36.67
CA ILE A 20 29.45 -21.53 -35.81
C ILE A 20 27.94 -21.70 -35.68
N GLY A 21 27.23 -21.96 -36.80
CA GLY A 21 25.79 -22.20 -36.80
C GLY A 21 25.40 -23.47 -36.03
N GLY A 22 26.14 -24.57 -36.23
CA GLY A 22 25.94 -25.82 -35.50
C GLY A 22 26.24 -25.69 -34.02
N GLY A 23 27.32 -24.99 -33.64
CA GLY A 23 27.67 -24.70 -32.25
C GLY A 23 26.65 -23.82 -31.55
N PHE A 24 26.11 -22.81 -32.23
CA PHE A 24 25.07 -21.94 -31.70
C PHE A 24 23.72 -22.66 -31.54
N ALA A 25 23.37 -23.52 -32.49
CA ALA A 25 22.17 -24.36 -32.38
C ALA A 25 22.29 -25.38 -31.24
N ALA A 26 23.45 -26.03 -31.08
CA ALA A 26 23.72 -26.93 -29.96
C ALA A 26 23.71 -26.19 -28.60
N PHE A 27 24.24 -24.96 -28.56
CA PHE A 27 24.19 -24.10 -27.38
C PHE A 27 22.75 -23.71 -27.02
N LEU A 28 21.91 -23.33 -28.00
CA LEU A 28 20.51 -23.02 -27.77
C LEU A 28 19.70 -24.24 -27.31
N LEU A 29 19.92 -25.41 -27.93
CA LEU A 29 19.30 -26.67 -27.51
C LEU A 29 19.68 -27.04 -26.06
N ASN A 30 20.95 -26.87 -25.69
CA ASN A 30 21.42 -27.14 -24.33
C ASN A 30 20.88 -26.12 -23.30
N ARG A 31 20.61 -24.87 -23.72
CA ARG A 31 20.10 -23.82 -22.83
C ARG A 31 18.58 -23.84 -22.67
N GLN A 32 17.85 -24.38 -23.64
CA GLN A 32 16.39 -24.52 -23.57
C GLN A 32 15.95 -25.82 -22.88
N PHE A 33 16.85 -26.81 -22.83
CA PHE A 33 16.62 -28.10 -22.19
C PHE A 33 17.79 -28.42 -21.23
N GLU A 34 17.85 -27.78 -20.05
CA GLU A 34 18.62 -28.31 -18.91
C GLU A 34 18.07 -29.69 -18.49
N PRO A 35 18.83 -30.56 -17.79
CA PRO A 35 18.93 -32.00 -18.06
C PRO A 35 17.67 -32.78 -17.68
N TYR A 36 16.62 -32.66 -18.47
CA TYR A 36 15.58 -33.66 -18.53
C TYR A 36 16.14 -34.84 -19.32
N THR A 37 16.35 -35.97 -18.64
CA THR A 37 16.62 -37.24 -19.31
C THR A 37 15.62 -37.43 -20.44
N PHE A 38 16.11 -37.57 -21.68
CA PHE A 38 15.30 -37.66 -22.91
C PHE A 38 14.18 -38.73 -22.85
N SER A 39 14.23 -39.65 -21.89
CA SER A 39 13.22 -40.67 -21.60
C SER A 39 11.89 -40.13 -21.03
N THR A 40 11.80 -38.87 -20.58
CA THR A 40 10.56 -38.31 -19.97
C THR A 40 9.80 -37.33 -20.88
N LEU A 41 10.23 -37.14 -22.12
CA LEU A 41 9.53 -36.26 -23.07
C LEU A 41 8.25 -36.94 -23.59
N THR A 42 7.09 -36.34 -23.29
CA THR A 42 5.79 -36.81 -23.82
C THR A 42 5.69 -36.54 -25.33
N ALA A 43 4.86 -37.32 -26.03
CA ALA A 43 4.78 -37.35 -27.50
C ALA A 43 4.69 -35.96 -28.18
N GLY A 44 4.06 -34.97 -27.55
CA GLY A 44 3.97 -33.59 -28.09
C GLY A 44 5.28 -32.80 -28.05
N SER A 45 6.13 -33.05 -27.05
CA SER A 45 7.42 -32.37 -26.88
C SER A 45 8.50 -32.90 -27.82
N THR A 46 8.44 -34.20 -28.16
CA THR A 46 9.26 -34.81 -29.22
C THR A 46 8.96 -34.21 -30.59
N THR A 47 7.70 -33.99 -30.94
CA THR A 47 7.31 -33.38 -32.23
C THR A 47 7.81 -31.94 -32.36
N ALA A 48 7.72 -31.15 -31.28
CA ALA A 48 8.26 -29.79 -31.26
C ALA A 48 9.80 -29.77 -31.42
N CYS A 49 10.50 -30.73 -30.81
CA CYS A 49 11.95 -30.88 -30.94
C CYS A 49 12.36 -31.25 -32.39
N TRP A 50 11.63 -32.17 -33.04
CA TRP A 50 11.87 -32.52 -34.44
C TRP A 50 11.54 -31.39 -35.42
N VAL A 51 10.48 -30.60 -35.16
CA VAL A 51 10.17 -29.39 -35.94
C VAL A 51 11.29 -28.36 -35.78
N TYR A 52 11.81 -28.17 -34.57
CA TYR A 52 12.91 -27.24 -34.32
C TYR A 52 14.20 -27.67 -35.04
N VAL A 53 14.58 -28.95 -34.94
CA VAL A 53 15.72 -29.50 -35.67
C VAL A 53 15.51 -29.37 -37.19
N GLY A 54 14.30 -29.61 -37.68
CA GLY A 54 13.94 -29.42 -39.09
C GLY A 54 14.08 -27.96 -39.56
N VAL A 55 13.61 -27.00 -38.76
CA VAL A 55 13.72 -25.56 -39.08
C VAL A 55 15.18 -25.09 -39.05
N VAL A 56 15.99 -25.56 -38.09
CA VAL A 56 17.41 -25.22 -38.02
C VAL A 56 18.17 -25.84 -39.20
N ALA A 57 17.94 -27.11 -39.51
CA ALA A 57 18.56 -27.79 -40.65
C ALA A 57 18.18 -27.12 -41.99
N PHE A 58 16.91 -26.77 -42.17
CA PHE A 58 16.43 -26.05 -43.34
C PHE A 58 17.06 -24.65 -43.43
N SER A 59 17.18 -23.94 -42.32
CA SER A 59 17.80 -22.59 -42.27
C SER A 59 19.29 -22.64 -42.62
N ILE A 60 20.01 -23.67 -42.16
CA ILE A 60 21.43 -23.91 -42.51
C ILE A 60 21.56 -24.25 -44.00
N LEU A 61 20.70 -25.12 -44.54
CA LEU A 61 20.71 -25.49 -45.96
C LEU A 61 20.40 -24.28 -46.85
N THR A 62 19.43 -23.46 -46.45
CA THR A 62 19.04 -22.25 -47.16
C THR A 62 20.16 -21.20 -47.11
N GLY A 63 20.81 -21.02 -45.95
CA GLY A 63 21.99 -20.16 -45.81
C GLY A 63 23.15 -20.58 -46.72
N ALA A 64 23.39 -21.89 -46.86
CA ALA A 64 24.39 -22.42 -47.78
C ALA A 64 24.03 -22.14 -49.26
N VAL A 65 22.77 -22.28 -49.65
CA VAL A 65 22.27 -21.96 -51.00
C VAL A 65 22.35 -20.45 -51.29
N ILE A 66 22.02 -19.60 -50.31
CA ILE A 66 22.12 -18.13 -50.42
C ILE A 66 23.57 -17.68 -50.59
N ALA A 67 24.49 -18.28 -49.83
CA ALA A 67 25.93 -18.01 -49.96
C ALA A 67 26.47 -18.42 -51.34
N PHE A 68 25.90 -19.47 -51.94
CA PHE A 68 26.32 -19.98 -53.26
C PHE A 68 25.74 -19.16 -54.44
N PHE A 69 24.50 -18.68 -54.34
CA PHE A 69 23.78 -18.02 -55.46
C PHE A 69 23.62 -16.49 -55.34
N ARG A 70 24.07 -15.85 -54.24
CA ARG A 70 24.08 -14.38 -54.05
C ARG A 70 22.72 -13.69 -54.36
N LEU A 71 21.62 -14.25 -53.88
CA LEU A 71 20.28 -13.67 -54.02
C LEU A 71 19.75 -13.18 -52.65
N PRO A 72 20.12 -11.97 -52.19
CA PRO A 72 19.77 -11.46 -50.87
C PRO A 72 18.26 -11.20 -50.68
N VAL A 73 17.51 -10.99 -51.76
CA VAL A 73 16.06 -10.74 -51.70
C VAL A 73 15.28 -12.01 -51.33
N VAL A 74 15.71 -13.17 -51.84
CA VAL A 74 15.11 -14.47 -51.50
C VAL A 74 15.44 -14.86 -50.06
N ALA A 75 16.64 -14.49 -49.58
CA ALA A 75 17.07 -14.70 -48.20
C ALA A 75 16.21 -13.94 -47.19
N ALA A 76 15.92 -12.67 -47.43
CA ALA A 76 15.07 -11.86 -46.57
C ALA A 76 13.64 -12.42 -46.52
N GLY A 77 13.08 -12.83 -47.66
CA GLY A 77 11.75 -13.45 -47.73
C GLY A 77 11.66 -14.76 -46.94
N LEU A 78 12.66 -15.64 -47.06
CA LEU A 78 12.70 -16.91 -46.33
C LEU A 78 12.93 -16.73 -44.83
N ILE A 79 13.81 -15.80 -44.42
CA ILE A 79 14.01 -15.46 -43.01
C ILE A 79 12.71 -14.93 -42.40
N SER A 80 11.97 -14.08 -43.12
CA SER A 80 10.67 -13.60 -42.66
C SER A 80 9.62 -14.71 -42.55
N VAL A 81 9.60 -15.69 -43.46
CA VAL A 81 8.69 -16.85 -43.37
C VAL A 81 9.05 -17.76 -42.19
N VAL A 82 10.35 -17.99 -41.95
CA VAL A 82 10.83 -18.79 -40.80
C VAL A 82 10.54 -18.06 -39.48
N LEU A 83 10.75 -16.75 -39.40
CA LEU A 83 10.39 -15.94 -38.23
C LEU A 83 8.88 -15.91 -37.99
N ALA A 84 8.08 -15.82 -39.06
CA ALA A 84 6.62 -15.86 -38.96
C ALA A 84 6.14 -17.23 -38.47
N ALA A 85 6.70 -18.33 -39.01
CA ALA A 85 6.41 -19.68 -38.54
C ALA A 85 6.86 -19.88 -37.09
N PHE A 86 8.04 -19.39 -36.70
CA PHE A 86 8.57 -19.46 -35.34
C PHE A 86 7.71 -18.68 -34.32
N MET A 87 7.22 -17.50 -34.71
CA MET A 87 6.28 -16.71 -33.90
C MET A 87 4.92 -17.42 -33.78
N ALA A 88 4.48 -18.12 -34.83
CA ALA A 88 3.25 -18.90 -34.81
C ALA A 88 3.36 -20.19 -33.97
N THR A 89 4.54 -20.83 -33.90
CA THR A 89 4.78 -22.09 -33.16
C THR A 89 5.45 -21.92 -31.79
N SER A 90 5.68 -20.68 -31.34
CA SER A 90 6.24 -20.36 -30.03
C SER A 90 5.44 -21.07 -28.92
N PRO A 91 6.08 -21.86 -28.04
CA PRO A 91 5.40 -22.55 -26.94
C PRO A 91 4.63 -21.56 -26.04
N ARG A 92 5.09 -20.30 -25.93
CA ARG A 92 4.44 -19.28 -25.10
C ARG A 92 3.08 -18.82 -25.65
N SER A 93 2.85 -18.89 -26.96
CA SER A 93 1.50 -18.65 -27.52
C SER A 93 0.64 -19.90 -27.42
N LEU A 94 1.18 -21.11 -27.65
CA LEU A 94 0.44 -22.37 -27.52
C LEU A 94 0.06 -22.75 -26.07
N ILE A 95 0.86 -22.36 -25.07
CA ILE A 95 0.58 -22.64 -23.64
C ILE A 95 -0.50 -21.72 -23.07
N LYS A 96 -0.66 -20.50 -23.60
CA LYS A 96 -1.72 -19.56 -23.18
C LYS A 96 -3.14 -19.97 -23.62
N TYR A 97 -3.27 -20.95 -24.51
CA TYR A 97 -4.56 -21.44 -25.03
C TYR A 97 -4.76 -22.93 -24.73
N ARG A 98 -4.39 -23.37 -23.53
CA ARG A 98 -4.58 -24.76 -23.10
C ARG A 98 -5.87 -24.81 -22.26
N ASP A 99 -6.90 -25.48 -22.78
CA ASP A 99 -8.31 -25.41 -22.31
C ASP A 99 -8.55 -26.04 -20.94
N TYR A 100 -9.40 -25.49 -20.07
CA TYR A 100 -9.80 -26.19 -18.83
C TYR A 100 -10.49 -27.53 -19.16
N ARG A 101 -9.90 -28.67 -18.77
CA ARG A 101 -10.49 -30.01 -18.91
C ARG A 101 -10.82 -30.58 -17.52
N PRO A 102 -11.85 -31.44 -17.39
CA PRO A 102 -12.16 -32.08 -16.12
C PRO A 102 -10.96 -32.84 -15.53
N ASP A 103 -10.13 -33.43 -16.40
CA ASP A 103 -8.95 -34.23 -16.05
C ASP A 103 -7.79 -33.42 -15.43
N ASP A 104 -7.71 -32.11 -15.71
CA ASP A 104 -6.57 -31.27 -15.32
C ASP A 104 -6.98 -30.00 -14.57
N THR A 105 -8.27 -29.87 -14.21
CA THR A 105 -8.82 -28.73 -13.47
C THR A 105 -9.15 -29.13 -12.02
N ALA A 106 -8.67 -28.37 -11.05
CA ALA A 106 -9.03 -28.49 -9.64
C ALA A 106 -10.02 -27.40 -9.21
N TYR A 107 -11.06 -27.76 -8.47
CA TYR A 107 -11.99 -26.80 -7.85
C TYR A 107 -11.58 -26.57 -6.40
N LYS A 108 -11.41 -25.30 -6.03
CA LYS A 108 -10.99 -24.89 -4.68
C LYS A 108 -12.11 -24.08 -4.05
N PHE A 109 -12.78 -24.67 -3.06
CA PHE A 109 -13.88 -24.03 -2.33
C PHE A 109 -13.38 -23.34 -1.07
N ASN A 110 -13.84 -22.11 -0.84
CA ASN A 110 -13.53 -21.31 0.34
C ASN A 110 -14.73 -20.45 0.73
N THR A 111 -14.98 -20.22 2.03
CA THR A 111 -16.05 -19.32 2.49
C THR A 111 -15.62 -17.85 2.62
N GLY A 112 -14.35 -17.54 2.38
CA GLY A 112 -13.77 -16.20 2.55
C GLY A 112 -13.64 -15.72 4.00
N ILE A 113 -14.32 -16.40 4.93
CA ILE A 113 -14.35 -16.19 6.37
C ILE A 113 -14.25 -17.58 7.03
N SER A 114 -13.45 -17.72 8.09
CA SER A 114 -13.39 -18.94 8.89
C SER A 114 -14.65 -19.04 9.75
N TYR A 115 -15.53 -19.99 9.44
CA TYR A 115 -16.73 -20.31 10.24
C TYR A 115 -16.52 -21.59 11.08
N GLY A 116 -15.28 -21.93 11.43
CA GLY A 116 -14.93 -23.24 12.00
C GLY A 116 -14.95 -24.36 10.94
N GLN A 117 -15.11 -25.61 11.37
CA GLN A 117 -15.25 -26.76 10.47
C GLN A 117 -16.57 -26.66 9.68
N ALA A 118 -16.49 -26.20 8.43
CA ALA A 118 -17.63 -26.06 7.53
C ALA A 118 -17.61 -27.18 6.47
N GLU A 119 -18.55 -28.13 6.56
CA GLU A 119 -18.66 -29.22 5.60
C GLU A 119 -19.46 -28.78 4.35
N LEU A 120 -18.90 -29.02 3.18
CA LEU A 120 -19.49 -28.70 1.88
C LEU A 120 -20.24 -29.90 1.32
N PHE A 121 -21.49 -29.68 0.89
CA PHE A 121 -22.26 -30.66 0.16
C PHE A 121 -22.71 -30.12 -1.21
N LEU A 122 -22.53 -30.94 -2.25
CA LEU A 122 -22.98 -30.64 -3.62
C LEU A 122 -23.89 -31.78 -4.10
N ASN A 123 -25.12 -31.47 -4.52
CA ASN A 123 -26.14 -32.45 -4.95
C ASN A 123 -26.27 -33.65 -3.98
N GLY A 124 -26.23 -33.41 -2.67
CA GLY A 124 -26.34 -34.44 -1.63
C GLY A 124 -25.05 -35.15 -1.25
N GLN A 125 -23.95 -34.96 -2.00
CA GLN A 125 -22.65 -35.60 -1.73
C GLN A 125 -21.76 -34.67 -0.89
N SER A 126 -21.05 -35.21 0.11
CA SER A 126 -20.05 -34.45 0.88
C SER A 126 -18.75 -34.32 0.09
N PHE A 127 -18.23 -33.09 0.05
CA PHE A 127 -16.96 -32.71 -0.59
C PHE A 127 -15.90 -32.30 0.45
N GLY A 128 -16.16 -32.59 1.73
CA GLY A 128 -15.23 -32.35 2.83
C GLY A 128 -15.34 -30.97 3.48
N ILE A 129 -14.40 -30.68 4.38
CA ILE A 129 -14.36 -29.46 5.19
C ILE A 129 -13.66 -28.34 4.41
N ILE A 130 -14.31 -27.17 4.33
CA ILE A 130 -13.79 -25.96 3.69
C ILE A 130 -12.68 -25.34 4.56
N PRO A 131 -11.50 -24.96 4.01
CA PRO A 131 -11.15 -24.93 2.59
C PRO A 131 -10.94 -26.33 1.99
N ALA A 132 -11.68 -26.63 0.92
CA ALA A 132 -11.71 -27.95 0.28
C ALA A 132 -11.20 -27.85 -1.17
N THR A 133 -10.45 -28.84 -1.60
CA THR A 133 -10.00 -28.98 -3.00
C THR A 133 -10.50 -30.31 -3.56
N THR A 134 -11.13 -30.26 -4.73
CA THR A 134 -11.70 -31.43 -5.42
C THR A 134 -11.39 -31.38 -6.91
N SER A 135 -11.37 -32.52 -7.59
CA SER A 135 -11.06 -32.59 -9.02
C SER A 135 -12.25 -32.20 -9.90
N GLY A 136 -11.98 -31.75 -11.13
CA GLY A 136 -13.02 -31.46 -12.13
C GLY A 136 -13.88 -32.68 -12.48
N LYS A 137 -13.30 -33.89 -12.42
CA LYS A 137 -14.05 -35.16 -12.58
C LYS A 137 -15.08 -35.40 -11.49
N GLU A 138 -14.72 -35.13 -10.24
CA GLU A 138 -15.63 -35.27 -9.10
C GLU A 138 -16.79 -34.27 -9.19
N ILE A 139 -16.49 -33.04 -9.62
CA ILE A 139 -17.51 -32.02 -9.88
C ILE A 139 -18.43 -32.42 -11.04
N GLU A 140 -17.89 -32.93 -12.15
CA GLU A 140 -18.70 -33.44 -13.26
C GLU A 140 -19.62 -34.58 -12.82
N THR A 141 -19.12 -35.47 -11.97
CA THR A 141 -19.90 -36.56 -11.37
C THR A 141 -21.05 -36.03 -10.51
N ALA A 142 -20.82 -34.99 -9.70
CA ALA A 142 -21.87 -34.34 -8.91
C ALA A 142 -22.97 -33.75 -9.79
N PHE A 143 -22.64 -33.19 -10.96
CA PHE A 143 -23.64 -32.70 -11.93
C PHE A 143 -24.47 -33.81 -12.57
N THR A 144 -23.91 -35.00 -12.74
CA THR A 144 -24.63 -36.16 -13.28
C THR A 144 -25.47 -36.89 -12.24
N THR A 145 -25.25 -36.62 -10.95
CA THR A 145 -26.01 -37.23 -9.85
C THR A 145 -27.36 -36.52 -9.72
N PRO A 146 -28.51 -37.19 -9.98
CA PRO A 146 -29.81 -36.58 -9.86
C PRO A 146 -30.07 -36.22 -8.39
N PHE A 147 -30.25 -34.94 -8.11
CA PHE A 147 -30.58 -34.48 -6.76
C PHE A 147 -31.63 -33.38 -6.83
N THR A 148 -32.69 -33.55 -6.03
CA THR A 148 -33.69 -32.53 -5.77
C THR A 148 -33.95 -32.55 -4.27
N PRO A 149 -33.76 -31.43 -3.55
CA PRO A 149 -34.03 -31.38 -2.12
C PRO A 149 -35.48 -31.76 -1.84
N ALA A 150 -35.72 -32.66 -0.87
CA ALA A 150 -37.06 -33.02 -0.43
C ALA A 150 -37.85 -31.79 0.06
N GLU A 151 -39.18 -31.80 -0.16
CA GLU A 151 -40.07 -30.76 0.37
C GLU A 151 -39.90 -30.65 1.90
N GLY A 152 -39.61 -29.44 2.39
CA GLY A 152 -39.33 -29.15 3.80
C GLY A 152 -37.85 -28.96 4.15
N VAL A 153 -36.89 -29.41 3.32
CA VAL A 153 -35.43 -29.21 3.53
C VAL A 153 -34.83 -28.24 2.50
N GLN A 154 -35.64 -27.70 1.58
CA GLN A 154 -35.22 -26.75 0.55
C GLN A 154 -34.54 -25.49 1.12
N ASN A 155 -34.92 -25.06 2.32
CA ASN A 155 -34.35 -23.87 2.96
C ASN A 155 -32.85 -24.03 3.35
N ALA A 156 -32.31 -25.25 3.33
CA ALA A 156 -30.90 -25.53 3.62
C ALA A 156 -30.03 -25.73 2.37
N TRP A 157 -30.63 -25.77 1.17
CA TRP A 157 -29.95 -26.03 -0.10
C TRP A 157 -30.12 -24.85 -1.05
N TYR A 158 -29.02 -24.34 -1.57
CA TYR A 158 -28.97 -23.19 -2.47
C TYR A 158 -28.61 -23.65 -3.87
N ARG A 159 -29.37 -23.20 -4.86
CA ARG A 159 -29.06 -23.46 -6.26
C ARG A 159 -28.00 -22.45 -6.71
N LEU A 160 -26.78 -22.93 -6.96
CA LEU A 160 -25.64 -22.12 -7.35
C LEU A 160 -25.26 -22.40 -8.80
N GLU A 161 -24.76 -21.38 -9.50
CA GLU A 161 -24.19 -21.54 -10.84
C GLU A 161 -22.67 -21.70 -10.74
N LEU A 162 -22.16 -22.89 -11.05
CA LEU A 162 -20.73 -23.17 -11.08
C LEU A 162 -20.22 -23.25 -12.53
N PRO A 163 -19.10 -22.60 -12.86
CA PRO A 163 -18.48 -22.75 -14.16
C PRO A 163 -17.92 -24.18 -14.29
N VAL A 164 -18.27 -24.84 -15.39
CA VAL A 164 -17.80 -26.18 -15.73
C VAL A 164 -17.13 -26.20 -17.09
N THR A 165 -16.22 -27.15 -17.22
CA THR A 165 -15.52 -27.47 -18.46
C THR A 165 -16.42 -28.29 -19.38
N THR A 166 -16.49 -27.94 -20.67
CA THR A 166 -17.17 -28.77 -21.69
C THR A 166 -16.14 -29.53 -22.53
N ALA A 167 -16.39 -30.79 -22.83
CA ALA A 167 -15.58 -31.61 -23.76
C ALA A 167 -16.30 -31.80 -25.12
N PRO A 168 -15.63 -32.13 -26.23
CA PRO A 168 -14.43 -31.49 -26.78
C PRO A 168 -14.71 -31.08 -28.25
N ARG A 169 -15.17 -29.85 -28.52
CA ARG A 169 -15.18 -29.30 -29.89
C ARG A 169 -14.92 -27.80 -29.92
N GLY A 170 -13.64 -27.43 -29.96
CA GLY A 170 -13.11 -26.32 -30.77
C GLY A 170 -13.50 -24.88 -30.44
N LYS A 171 -14.38 -24.61 -29.47
CA LYS A 171 -14.62 -23.27 -28.92
C LYS A 171 -14.87 -23.40 -27.41
N HIS A 172 -13.94 -22.88 -26.61
CA HIS A 172 -13.78 -23.18 -25.19
C HIS A 172 -14.26 -22.02 -24.32
N GLU A 173 -15.57 -21.96 -24.08
CA GLU A 173 -16.19 -21.12 -23.05
C GLU A 173 -16.44 -21.96 -21.79
N LEU A 174 -16.15 -21.39 -20.61
CA LEU A 174 -16.66 -21.94 -19.35
C LEU A 174 -18.19 -21.79 -19.38
N VAL A 175 -18.91 -22.90 -19.32
CA VAL A 175 -20.38 -22.86 -19.25
C VAL A 175 -20.77 -22.96 -17.79
N THR A 176 -21.70 -22.13 -17.32
CA THR A 176 -22.24 -22.28 -15.98
C THR A 176 -23.30 -23.39 -15.95
N LYS A 177 -23.21 -24.29 -14.98
CA LYS A 177 -24.24 -25.28 -14.68
C LYS A 177 -24.75 -25.08 -13.27
N ALA A 178 -26.06 -25.24 -13.09
CA ALA A 178 -26.69 -25.13 -11.79
C ALA A 178 -26.46 -26.41 -10.96
N ILE A 179 -26.04 -26.24 -9.71
CA ILE A 179 -25.87 -27.32 -8.72
C ILE A 179 -26.58 -26.94 -7.42
N TRP A 180 -27.09 -27.91 -6.67
CA TRP A 180 -27.55 -27.67 -5.31
C TRP A 180 -26.37 -27.74 -4.35
N CYS A 181 -26.18 -26.69 -3.56
CA CYS A 181 -25.09 -26.56 -2.60
C CYS A 181 -25.64 -26.35 -1.19
N LYS A 182 -25.05 -27.02 -0.21
CA LYS A 182 -25.33 -26.83 1.21
C LYS A 182 -24.01 -26.74 1.96
N ILE A 183 -23.90 -25.77 2.85
CA ILE A 183 -22.80 -25.70 3.82
C ILE A 183 -23.38 -26.00 5.21
N VAL A 184 -22.70 -26.88 5.94
CA VAL A 184 -23.02 -27.20 7.34
C VAL A 184 -21.85 -26.76 8.20
N CYS A 185 -22.09 -25.85 9.13
CA CYS A 185 -21.09 -25.46 10.13
C CYS A 185 -21.54 -26.00 11.49
N ASN A 186 -20.74 -26.87 12.10
CA ASN A 186 -21.03 -27.49 13.40
C ASN A 186 -22.43 -28.12 13.46
N GLY A 187 -22.80 -28.90 12.44
CA GLY A 187 -24.11 -29.56 12.32
C GLY A 187 -25.28 -28.67 11.91
N VAL A 188 -25.09 -27.35 11.78
CA VAL A 188 -26.15 -26.40 11.40
C VAL A 188 -26.00 -25.92 9.95
N PRO A 189 -27.05 -26.05 9.09
CA PRO A 189 -27.03 -25.51 7.74
C PRO A 189 -26.89 -23.98 7.74
N ARG A 190 -26.06 -23.43 6.84
CA ARG A 190 -25.85 -21.99 6.70
C ARG A 190 -26.40 -21.47 5.38
N GLU A 191 -26.99 -20.27 5.43
CA GLU A 191 -27.49 -19.58 4.25
C GLU A 191 -26.34 -19.07 3.38
N ILE A 192 -26.35 -19.42 2.10
CA ILE A 192 -25.38 -18.94 1.11
C ILE A 192 -25.98 -17.72 0.41
N VAL A 193 -25.30 -16.57 0.52
CA VAL A 193 -25.74 -15.29 -0.05
C VAL A 193 -25.18 -15.08 -1.45
N GLU A 194 -23.95 -15.53 -1.68
CA GLU A 194 -23.20 -15.22 -2.89
C GLU A 194 -22.21 -16.35 -3.17
N LEU A 195 -21.99 -16.63 -4.46
CA LEU A 195 -20.92 -17.49 -4.94
C LEU A 195 -20.14 -16.70 -6.00
N ASP A 196 -18.87 -16.45 -5.72
CA ASP A 196 -17.93 -15.95 -6.72
C ASP A 196 -17.06 -17.10 -7.21
N ALA A 197 -17.24 -17.50 -8.47
CA ALA A 197 -16.43 -18.53 -9.10
C ALA A 197 -15.60 -17.93 -10.23
N TYR A 198 -14.28 -18.08 -10.18
CA TYR A 198 -13.41 -17.56 -11.23
C TYR A 198 -12.26 -18.52 -11.58
N PRO A 199 -11.90 -18.61 -12.87
CA PRO A 199 -10.75 -19.38 -13.31
C PRO A 199 -9.46 -18.77 -12.76
N ASN A 200 -8.56 -19.63 -12.29
CA ASN A 200 -7.25 -19.25 -11.80
C ASN A 200 -6.18 -20.19 -12.39
N TRP A 201 -5.12 -19.58 -12.93
CA TRP A 201 -4.01 -20.30 -13.52
C TRP A 201 -2.70 -19.91 -12.84
N THR A 202 -2.00 -20.91 -12.30
CA THR A 202 -0.70 -20.69 -11.67
C THR A 202 0.42 -21.16 -12.58
N ASN A 203 1.35 -20.25 -12.91
CA ASN A 203 2.51 -20.55 -13.75
C ASN A 203 3.48 -21.58 -13.13
N ARG A 204 3.37 -21.86 -11.83
CA ARG A 204 4.31 -22.71 -11.06
C ARG A 204 4.10 -24.22 -11.25
N HIS A 205 2.86 -24.67 -11.48
CA HIS A 205 2.52 -26.11 -11.41
C HIS A 205 1.80 -26.66 -12.65
N GLU A 206 1.60 -25.84 -13.69
CA GLU A 206 0.64 -26.10 -14.77
C GLU A 206 -0.79 -26.39 -14.28
N GLU A 207 -1.07 -26.18 -12.99
CA GLU A 207 -2.34 -26.50 -12.35
C GLU A 207 -3.39 -25.47 -12.75
N ARG A 208 -4.43 -25.96 -13.45
CA ARG A 208 -5.63 -25.18 -13.72
C ARG A 208 -6.56 -25.33 -12.54
N SER A 209 -7.05 -24.21 -12.01
CA SER A 209 -8.00 -24.25 -10.92
C SER A 209 -9.17 -23.32 -11.14
N ILE A 210 -10.31 -23.66 -10.57
CA ILE A 210 -11.46 -22.77 -10.45
C ILE A 210 -11.62 -22.48 -8.96
N ILE A 211 -11.50 -21.20 -8.60
CA ILE A 211 -11.66 -20.76 -7.21
C ILE A 211 -13.14 -20.43 -7.01
N CYS A 212 -13.77 -21.11 -6.06
CA CYS A 212 -15.17 -20.94 -5.70
C CYS A 212 -15.27 -20.34 -4.29
N LYS A 213 -15.61 -19.06 -4.20
CA LYS A 213 -15.80 -18.34 -2.93
C LYS A 213 -17.28 -18.29 -2.56
N LEU A 214 -17.65 -18.97 -1.48
CA LEU A 214 -19.02 -19.07 -0.96
C LEU A 214 -19.22 -18.07 0.17
N ARG A 215 -20.00 -17.01 -0.03
CA ARG A 215 -20.33 -16.06 1.02
C ARG A 215 -21.53 -16.54 1.80
N LEU A 216 -21.35 -16.76 3.09
CA LEU A 216 -22.45 -17.10 3.99
C LEU A 216 -23.13 -15.84 4.51
N LYS A 217 -24.43 -15.92 4.79
CA LYS A 217 -25.16 -14.85 5.45
C LYS A 217 -24.65 -14.76 6.88
N ALA A 218 -23.97 -13.67 7.20
CA ALA A 218 -23.70 -13.35 8.57
C ALA A 218 -25.04 -13.28 9.33
N HIS A 219 -25.12 -13.90 10.51
CA HIS A 219 -26.15 -13.50 11.46
C HIS A 219 -26.06 -11.97 11.59
N LYS A 220 -27.20 -11.28 11.57
CA LYS A 220 -27.30 -9.82 11.81
C LYS A 220 -26.91 -9.44 13.25
N SER A 221 -25.91 -10.09 13.83
CA SER A 221 -25.37 -9.68 15.11
C SER A 221 -24.47 -8.47 14.87
N ASN A 222 -24.53 -7.57 15.82
CA ASN A 222 -23.97 -6.24 15.81
C ASN A 222 -22.43 -6.31 15.96
N THR A 223 -21.75 -7.00 15.04
CA THR A 223 -20.30 -7.31 15.06
C THR A 223 -19.47 -6.05 15.26
N TYR A 224 -19.94 -4.96 14.67
CA TYR A 224 -19.39 -3.64 14.89
C TYR A 224 -19.57 -3.24 16.36
N ASP A 225 -20.79 -3.14 16.87
CA ASP A 225 -21.02 -2.67 18.24
C ASP A 225 -20.25 -3.55 19.27
N TYR A 226 -20.20 -4.86 19.06
CA TYR A 226 -19.35 -5.78 19.83
C TYR A 226 -17.86 -5.39 19.79
N LEU A 227 -17.27 -5.16 18.60
CA LEU A 227 -15.88 -4.72 18.49
C LEU A 227 -15.65 -3.37 19.21
N SER A 228 -16.64 -2.49 19.21
CA SER A 228 -16.54 -1.15 19.81
C SER A 228 -16.54 -1.27 21.33
N ASP A 229 -17.44 -2.09 21.85
CA ASP A 229 -17.53 -2.41 23.26
C ASP A 229 -16.29 -3.14 23.74
N MET A 230 -15.73 -4.04 22.93
CA MET A 230 -14.48 -4.72 23.25
C MET A 230 -13.25 -3.80 23.23
N VAL A 231 -13.17 -2.84 22.31
CA VAL A 231 -12.12 -1.81 22.33
C VAL A 231 -12.23 -0.98 23.62
N ARG A 232 -13.44 -0.58 23.99
CA ARG A 232 -13.70 0.15 25.23
C ARG A 232 -13.34 -0.70 26.45
N TYR A 233 -13.69 -1.99 26.45
CA TYR A 233 -13.31 -2.95 27.48
C TYR A 233 -11.79 -3.08 27.61
N ALA A 234 -11.07 -3.22 26.49
CA ALA A 234 -9.62 -3.29 26.47
C ALA A 234 -9.01 -2.02 27.10
N GLN A 235 -9.51 -0.83 26.78
CA GLN A 235 -9.05 0.44 27.36
C GLN A 235 -9.27 0.49 28.89
N VAL A 236 -10.41 0.01 29.39
CA VAL A 236 -10.70 -0.09 30.83
C VAL A 236 -9.78 -1.11 31.53
N CYS A 237 -9.39 -2.16 30.84
CA CYS A 237 -8.55 -3.24 31.37
C CYS A 237 -7.06 -3.05 31.08
N ASP A 238 -6.61 -1.81 30.84
CA ASP A 238 -5.20 -1.49 30.55
C ASP A 238 -4.63 -2.30 29.37
N TYR A 239 -5.46 -2.51 28.36
CA TYR A 239 -5.21 -3.31 27.17
C TYR A 239 -4.85 -4.78 27.45
N LYS A 240 -5.18 -5.26 28.66
CA LYS A 240 -5.11 -6.69 29.02
C LYS A 240 -6.48 -7.29 28.84
N VAL A 241 -6.57 -8.20 27.88
CA VAL A 241 -7.80 -8.83 27.42
C VAL A 241 -7.68 -10.34 27.53
N PRO A 242 -8.77 -11.07 27.82
CA PRO A 242 -8.76 -12.52 27.81
C PRO A 242 -8.39 -13.08 26.43
N GLU A 243 -7.73 -14.24 26.39
CA GLU A 243 -7.40 -14.95 25.14
C GLU A 243 -8.66 -15.27 24.33
N GLN A 244 -9.79 -15.56 25.01
CA GLN A 244 -11.09 -15.76 24.37
C GLN A 244 -11.48 -14.62 23.43
N TRP A 245 -11.21 -13.36 23.80
CA TRP A 245 -11.50 -12.23 22.93
C TRP A 245 -10.65 -12.22 21.65
N ILE A 246 -9.36 -12.55 21.79
CA ILE A 246 -8.43 -12.63 20.66
C ILE A 246 -8.89 -13.74 19.72
N ASN A 247 -9.28 -14.89 20.29
CA ASN A 247 -9.82 -16.03 19.55
C ASN A 247 -11.07 -15.62 18.78
N ASP A 248 -12.06 -15.03 19.44
CA ASP A 248 -13.32 -14.60 18.83
C ASP A 248 -13.08 -13.61 17.70
N LEU A 249 -12.24 -12.59 17.91
CA LEU A 249 -11.91 -11.61 16.89
C LEU A 249 -11.14 -12.20 15.71
N SER A 250 -10.26 -13.18 15.95
CA SER A 250 -9.47 -13.81 14.88
C SER A 250 -10.35 -14.53 13.87
N GLN A 251 -11.51 -15.04 14.31
CA GLN A 251 -12.51 -15.69 13.46
C GLN A 251 -13.36 -14.67 12.67
N THR A 252 -13.35 -13.39 13.04
CA THR A 252 -14.13 -12.37 12.33
C THR A 252 -13.50 -11.93 11.00
N PRO A 253 -14.30 -11.53 10.00
CA PRO A 253 -13.78 -10.98 8.74
C PRO A 253 -13.06 -9.64 8.91
N TYR A 254 -13.37 -8.87 9.96
CA TYR A 254 -12.95 -7.48 10.11
C TYR A 254 -11.56 -7.28 10.72
N ALA A 255 -10.99 -8.30 11.37
CA ALA A 255 -9.64 -8.26 11.95
C ALA A 255 -8.59 -7.69 10.97
N ARG A 256 -8.69 -8.07 9.67
CA ARG A 256 -7.76 -7.62 8.62
C ARG A 256 -7.89 -6.15 8.25
N SER A 257 -9.11 -5.63 8.20
CA SER A 257 -9.38 -4.24 7.80
C SER A 257 -8.93 -3.20 8.84
N ARG A 258 -8.66 -3.65 10.07
CA ARG A 258 -8.48 -2.78 11.24
C ARG A 258 -7.04 -2.65 11.70
N PHE A 259 -6.22 -3.69 11.61
CA PHE A 259 -4.79 -3.60 11.91
C PHE A 259 -4.12 -2.40 11.21
N GLY A 260 -4.44 -2.20 9.92
CA GLY A 260 -4.04 -1.07 9.06
C GLY A 260 -4.47 0.35 9.45
N ASN A 261 -5.56 0.49 10.20
CA ASN A 261 -6.33 1.74 10.27
C ASN A 261 -6.72 2.14 11.70
N ASN A 262 -6.11 1.53 12.72
CA ASN A 262 -6.47 1.83 14.10
C ASN A 262 -5.86 3.16 14.55
N ALA A 263 -6.74 4.01 15.09
CA ALA A 263 -6.39 5.33 15.59
C ALA A 263 -5.64 5.29 16.94
N ASP A 264 -5.74 4.16 17.65
CA ASP A 264 -5.09 3.91 18.93
C ASP A 264 -3.86 2.99 18.81
N PRO A 265 -2.62 3.52 18.91
CA PRO A 265 -1.40 2.72 18.86
C PRO A 265 -1.31 1.67 19.96
N ALA A 266 -1.96 1.86 21.12
CA ALA A 266 -1.94 0.87 22.20
C ALA A 266 -2.75 -0.39 21.85
N LEU A 267 -3.70 -0.30 20.91
CA LEU A 267 -4.44 -1.44 20.38
C LEU A 267 -3.68 -2.20 19.27
N GLN A 268 -2.65 -1.60 18.68
CA GLN A 268 -1.90 -2.24 17.58
C GLN A 268 -1.33 -3.60 17.95
N PRO A 269 -0.69 -3.80 19.13
CA PRO A 269 -0.21 -5.13 19.54
C PRO A 269 -1.34 -6.16 19.65
N LEU A 270 -2.50 -5.76 20.19
CA LEU A 270 -3.66 -6.65 20.35
C LEU A 270 -4.22 -7.08 18.99
N PHE A 271 -4.45 -6.13 18.09
CA PHE A 271 -4.90 -6.46 16.74
C PHE A 271 -3.85 -7.22 15.94
N GLY A 272 -2.56 -6.98 16.22
CA GLY A 272 -1.46 -7.77 15.69
C GLY A 272 -1.55 -9.23 16.10
N GLN A 273 -1.81 -9.51 17.38
CA GLN A 273 -2.03 -10.88 17.88
C GLN A 273 -3.25 -11.52 17.25
N VAL A 274 -4.38 -10.80 17.15
CA VAL A 274 -5.59 -11.28 16.45
C VAL A 274 -5.27 -11.65 15.00
N PHE A 275 -4.46 -10.82 14.32
CA PHE A 275 -4.06 -11.06 12.93
C PHE A 275 -3.15 -12.29 12.82
N LEU A 276 -2.10 -12.39 13.65
CA LEU A 276 -1.20 -13.53 13.71
C LEU A 276 -1.97 -14.83 13.95
N MET A 277 -2.85 -14.84 14.96
CA MET A 277 -3.67 -15.99 15.30
C MET A 277 -4.59 -16.42 14.16
N LYS A 278 -5.23 -15.46 13.49
CA LYS A 278 -6.10 -15.72 12.34
C LYS A 278 -5.40 -16.51 11.22
N TYR A 279 -4.09 -16.30 11.05
CA TYR A 279 -3.31 -16.98 10.03
C TYR A 279 -2.41 -18.10 10.59
N GLY A 280 -2.56 -18.45 11.87
CA GLY A 280 -1.78 -19.49 12.51
C GLY A 280 -0.29 -19.18 12.64
N LEU A 281 0.07 -17.89 12.70
CA LEU A 281 1.44 -17.42 12.86
C LEU A 281 1.70 -16.93 14.28
N LYS A 282 2.98 -16.86 14.64
CA LYS A 282 3.55 -16.23 15.83
C LYS A 282 4.54 -15.16 15.41
N SER A 283 4.74 -14.14 16.23
CA SER A 283 5.73 -13.07 15.98
C SER A 283 7.15 -13.61 15.83
N SER A 284 7.45 -14.73 16.51
CA SER A 284 8.71 -15.45 16.46
C SER A 284 8.90 -16.35 15.24
N ASP A 285 7.87 -16.53 14.40
CA ASP A 285 7.98 -17.38 13.22
C ASP A 285 8.95 -16.75 12.21
N PRO A 286 9.64 -17.58 11.40
CA PRO A 286 10.56 -17.11 10.37
C PRO A 286 9.95 -16.05 9.46
N PHE A 287 10.73 -15.03 9.10
CA PHE A 287 10.34 -13.98 8.15
C PHE A 287 9.80 -14.54 6.83
N ASP A 288 10.30 -15.70 6.41
CA ASP A 288 9.88 -16.37 5.19
C ASP A 288 8.41 -16.81 5.23
N ASP A 289 7.92 -17.25 6.39
CA ASP A 289 6.52 -17.66 6.57
C ASP A 289 5.58 -16.47 6.44
N PHE A 290 6.00 -15.30 6.93
CA PHE A 290 5.28 -14.03 6.75
C PHE A 290 5.23 -13.61 5.28
N ILE A 291 6.34 -13.75 4.55
CA ILE A 291 6.42 -13.38 3.13
C ILE A 291 5.57 -14.31 2.27
N ASP A 292 5.61 -15.61 2.53
CA ASP A 292 4.85 -16.62 1.79
C ASP A 292 3.35 -16.40 1.96
N LEU A 293 2.90 -16.14 3.19
CA LEU A 293 1.52 -15.81 3.47
C LEU A 293 1.10 -14.50 2.79
N ALA A 294 1.91 -13.44 2.90
CA ALA A 294 1.62 -12.15 2.28
C ALA A 294 1.55 -12.26 0.74
N GLY A 295 2.40 -13.11 0.15
CA GLY A 295 2.43 -13.40 -1.29
C GLY A 295 1.17 -14.11 -1.82
N HIS A 296 0.51 -14.96 -1.02
CA HIS A 296 -0.72 -15.67 -1.41
C HIS A 296 -1.94 -14.74 -1.51
N TYR A 297 -1.94 -13.60 -0.81
CA TYR A 297 -3.06 -12.66 -0.80
C TYR A 297 -2.97 -11.55 -1.86
N ILE A 298 -1.82 -11.39 -2.54
CA ILE A 298 -1.65 -10.43 -3.63
C ILE A 298 -2.42 -10.86 -4.90
N THR A 299 -2.63 -12.16 -5.11
CA THR A 299 -3.25 -12.68 -6.33
C THR A 299 -4.78 -12.68 -6.33
N GLY A 300 -5.44 -12.33 -5.21
CA GLY A 300 -6.88 -12.53 -5.03
C GLY A 300 -7.77 -11.29 -4.97
N THR A 301 -7.21 -10.10 -4.79
CA THR A 301 -7.98 -8.84 -4.67
C THR A 301 -7.14 -7.67 -5.17
N SER A 302 -7.70 -6.91 -6.10
CA SER A 302 -7.11 -5.70 -6.69
C SER A 302 -6.59 -4.72 -5.63
N GLY A 303 -5.28 -4.41 -5.67
CA GLY A 303 -4.79 -3.05 -5.44
C GLY A 303 -4.41 -2.57 -4.03
N MET A 304 -4.36 -3.40 -2.97
CA MET A 304 -3.94 -2.91 -1.64
C MET A 304 -2.55 -3.40 -1.22
N PHE A 305 -1.50 -2.77 -1.74
CA PHE A 305 -0.13 -2.87 -1.22
C PHE A 305 0.11 -2.28 0.20
N PRO A 306 -0.59 -1.22 0.66
CA PRO A 306 -0.24 -0.57 1.95
C PRO A 306 -0.44 -1.45 3.19
N ASN A 307 -1.50 -2.26 3.23
CA ASN A 307 -1.88 -3.01 4.44
C ASN A 307 -1.04 -4.27 4.70
N ASN A 308 -0.17 -4.67 3.77
CA ASN A 308 0.67 -5.87 3.92
C ASN A 308 2.04 -5.55 4.56
N LEU A 309 2.50 -4.29 4.51
CA LEU A 309 3.78 -3.91 5.12
C LEU A 309 3.69 -4.00 6.65
N GLU A 310 2.62 -3.45 7.22
CA GLU A 310 2.37 -3.49 8.66
C GLU A 310 2.30 -4.94 9.16
N PHE A 311 1.67 -5.84 8.40
CA PHE A 311 1.63 -7.26 8.75
C PHE A 311 3.04 -7.85 8.88
N ILE A 312 3.94 -7.52 7.95
CA ILE A 312 5.32 -8.02 8.00
C ILE A 312 6.07 -7.43 9.21
N THR A 313 5.77 -6.20 9.62
CA THR A 313 6.37 -5.61 10.83
C THR A 313 5.98 -6.30 12.15
N LEU A 314 4.99 -7.22 12.12
CA LEU A 314 4.70 -8.09 13.28
C LEU A 314 5.73 -9.20 13.50
N CYS A 315 6.54 -9.51 12.49
CA CYS A 315 7.62 -10.47 12.62
C CYS A 315 8.77 -9.85 13.43
N GLU A 316 9.19 -10.50 14.51
CA GLU A 316 10.26 -10.02 15.40
C GLU A 316 11.57 -9.81 14.66
N GLN A 317 11.87 -10.66 13.65
CA GLN A 317 13.09 -10.53 12.84
C GLN A 317 13.15 -9.21 12.06
N THR A 318 12.04 -8.51 11.83
CA THR A 318 12.06 -7.18 11.20
C THR A 318 12.63 -6.07 12.09
N ASN A 319 12.69 -6.31 13.40
CA ASN A 319 13.33 -5.42 14.35
C ASN A 319 14.79 -5.84 14.68
N ASP A 320 15.23 -7.00 14.19
CA ASP A 320 16.63 -7.44 14.26
C ASP A 320 17.43 -6.79 13.13
N LEU A 321 18.16 -5.73 13.49
CA LEU A 321 18.97 -4.95 12.54
C LEU A 321 20.02 -5.81 11.79
N PRO A 322 20.88 -6.60 12.46
CA PRO A 322 21.79 -7.53 11.79
C PRO A 322 21.09 -8.47 10.79
N PHE A 323 19.97 -9.07 11.17
CA PHE A 323 19.21 -9.95 10.29
C PHE A 323 18.70 -9.18 9.07
N MET A 324 18.01 -8.05 9.28
CA MET A 324 17.42 -7.27 8.19
C MET A 324 18.47 -6.72 7.23
N LEU A 325 19.59 -6.21 7.74
CA LEU A 325 20.71 -5.76 6.90
C LEU A 325 21.25 -6.91 6.06
N SER A 326 21.51 -8.06 6.68
CA SER A 326 22.04 -9.24 5.99
C SER A 326 21.10 -9.76 4.90
N GLU A 327 19.81 -9.84 5.21
CA GLU A 327 18.80 -10.35 4.28
C GLU A 327 18.57 -9.36 3.11
N MET A 328 18.57 -8.05 3.38
CA MET A 328 18.56 -7.03 2.32
C MET A 328 19.81 -7.12 1.44
N ILE A 329 21.01 -7.22 2.02
CA ILE A 329 22.26 -7.37 1.26
C ILE A 329 22.20 -8.60 0.35
N ARG A 330 21.74 -9.74 0.88
CA ARG A 330 21.61 -11.01 0.14
C ARG A 330 20.66 -10.85 -1.06
N ILE A 331 19.44 -10.38 -0.82
CA ILE A 331 18.41 -10.21 -1.85
C ILE A 331 18.81 -9.13 -2.88
N PHE A 332 19.52 -8.09 -2.43
CA PHE A 332 19.96 -7.00 -3.30
C PHE A 332 21.17 -7.35 -4.15
N ASN A 333 22.00 -8.30 -3.71
CA ASN A 333 23.06 -8.86 -4.55
C ASN A 333 22.56 -9.95 -5.52
N THR A 334 21.41 -10.58 -5.25
CA THR A 334 20.88 -11.69 -6.09
C THR A 334 20.30 -11.18 -7.42
N PRO A 335 20.93 -11.45 -8.59
CA PRO A 335 20.50 -10.95 -9.90
C PRO A 335 19.03 -11.31 -10.21
N PHE A 336 18.28 -10.40 -10.85
CA PHE A 336 16.84 -10.61 -11.10
C PHE A 336 16.55 -11.92 -11.85
N GLN A 337 17.41 -12.28 -12.80
CA GLN A 337 17.30 -13.50 -13.61
C GLN A 337 17.55 -14.80 -12.81
N GLN A 338 18.18 -14.69 -11.64
CA GLN A 338 18.52 -15.81 -10.76
C GLN A 338 17.58 -15.91 -9.56
N ARG A 339 16.65 -14.97 -9.40
CA ARG A 339 15.72 -14.98 -8.26
C ARG A 339 14.68 -16.06 -8.44
N THR A 340 14.46 -16.82 -7.38
CA THR A 340 13.21 -17.58 -7.25
C THR A 340 12.02 -16.61 -7.16
N GLN A 341 10.81 -17.09 -7.39
CA GLN A 341 9.62 -16.25 -7.20
C GLN A 341 9.47 -15.79 -5.74
N GLN A 342 9.89 -16.60 -4.76
CA GLN A 342 9.90 -16.20 -3.35
C GLN A 342 10.89 -15.05 -3.12
N GLU A 343 12.09 -15.12 -3.68
CA GLU A 343 13.07 -14.01 -3.60
C GLU A 343 12.60 -12.75 -4.33
N SER A 344 11.79 -12.90 -5.38
CA SER A 344 11.17 -11.77 -6.07
C SER A 344 10.10 -11.09 -5.20
N GLN A 345 9.32 -11.87 -4.44
CA GLN A 345 8.37 -11.34 -3.45
C GLN A 345 9.11 -10.68 -2.28
N LYS A 346 10.11 -11.35 -1.70
CA LYS A 346 10.99 -10.80 -0.66
C LYS A 346 11.59 -9.47 -1.09
N TRP A 347 12.09 -9.37 -2.33
CA TRP A 347 12.61 -8.11 -2.86
C TRP A 347 11.61 -6.96 -2.75
N SER A 348 10.36 -7.15 -3.19
CA SER A 348 9.34 -6.09 -3.12
C SER A 348 9.07 -5.64 -1.69
N TYR A 349 9.00 -6.58 -0.74
CA TYR A 349 8.78 -6.25 0.67
C TYR A 349 9.99 -5.60 1.33
N LEU A 350 11.19 -6.08 1.06
CA LEU A 350 12.43 -5.50 1.60
C LEU A 350 12.67 -4.09 1.07
N VAL A 351 12.35 -3.80 -0.20
CA VAL A 351 12.40 -2.43 -0.74
C VAL A 351 11.37 -1.53 -0.03
N ALA A 352 10.18 -2.06 0.28
CA ALA A 352 9.17 -1.31 1.03
C ALA A 352 9.52 -1.11 2.52
N LEU A 353 10.30 -2.01 3.12
CA LEU A 353 10.80 -1.91 4.49
C LEU A 353 12.05 -1.04 4.63
N LEU A 354 12.70 -0.68 3.52
CA LEU A 354 13.93 0.10 3.55
C LEU A 354 13.78 1.45 4.29
N PRO A 355 12.70 2.24 4.13
CA PRO A 355 12.49 3.44 4.93
C PRO A 355 12.40 3.17 6.45
N THR A 356 11.75 2.08 6.84
CA THR A 356 11.66 1.65 8.25
C THR A 356 13.04 1.33 8.81
N LEU A 357 13.84 0.58 8.06
CA LEU A 357 15.23 0.27 8.42
C LEU A 357 16.07 1.56 8.54
N CYS A 358 15.96 2.48 7.58
CA CYS A 358 16.65 3.77 7.63
C CYS A 358 16.26 4.58 8.87
N ASN A 359 14.97 4.59 9.25
CA ASN A 359 14.50 5.27 10.45
C ASN A 359 15.09 4.63 11.71
N GLN A 360 15.07 3.30 11.83
CA GLN A 360 15.69 2.56 12.95
C GLN A 360 17.19 2.89 13.07
N LEU A 361 17.93 2.86 11.96
CA LEU A 361 19.36 3.21 11.93
C LEU A 361 19.62 4.66 12.33
N ASN A 362 18.78 5.60 11.89
CA ASN A 362 18.91 7.03 12.24
C ASN A 362 18.54 7.34 13.69
N GLN A 363 17.78 6.48 14.36
CA GLN A 363 17.47 6.59 15.79
C GLN A 363 18.60 6.07 16.69
N LEU A 364 19.56 5.32 16.14
CA LEU A 364 20.74 4.88 16.89
C LEU A 364 21.63 6.07 17.23
N LYS A 365 21.90 6.29 18.54
CA LYS A 365 22.84 7.32 19.00
C LYS A 365 24.26 7.09 18.48
N THR A 366 24.67 5.82 18.40
CA THR A 366 25.97 5.36 17.89
C THR A 366 25.78 4.01 17.20
N MET A 367 26.38 3.82 16.03
CA MET A 367 26.45 2.51 15.36
C MET A 367 27.75 1.81 15.74
N ASP A 368 27.68 0.53 16.10
CA ASP A 368 28.86 -0.31 16.26
C ASP A 368 29.52 -0.60 14.90
N ALA A 369 30.74 -1.13 14.93
CA ALA A 369 31.55 -1.36 13.74
C ALA A 369 30.93 -2.37 12.77
N GLU A 370 30.22 -3.38 13.28
CA GLU A 370 29.63 -4.44 12.47
C GLU A 370 28.36 -3.93 11.77
N THR A 371 27.48 -3.24 12.51
CA THR A 371 26.32 -2.56 11.92
C THR A 371 26.76 -1.55 10.84
N ARG A 372 27.82 -0.79 11.10
CA ARG A 372 28.37 0.15 10.10
C ARG A 372 28.88 -0.57 8.85
N ARG A 373 29.62 -1.67 9.01
CA ARG A 373 30.09 -2.51 7.90
C ARG A 373 28.92 -3.00 7.03
N LEU A 374 27.87 -3.53 7.67
CA LEU A 374 26.67 -4.01 6.99
C LEU A 374 25.90 -2.89 6.27
N VAL A 375 25.77 -1.72 6.89
CA VAL A 375 25.14 -0.54 6.25
C VAL A 375 25.89 -0.12 4.99
N ASP A 376 27.23 -0.12 5.03
CA ASP A 376 28.04 0.19 3.87
C ASP A 376 27.96 -0.89 2.78
N GLU A 377 27.91 -2.17 3.16
CA GLU A 377 27.69 -3.27 2.21
C GLU A 377 26.32 -3.21 1.54
N LEU A 378 25.27 -2.86 2.28
CA LEU A 378 23.94 -2.60 1.73
C LEU A 378 23.99 -1.41 0.77
N GLY A 379 24.69 -0.33 1.14
CA GLY A 379 24.93 0.82 0.28
C GLY A 379 25.57 0.43 -1.05
N VAL A 380 26.61 -0.41 -1.02
CA VAL A 380 27.26 -0.94 -2.23
C VAL A 380 26.29 -1.79 -3.06
N ALA A 381 25.53 -2.69 -2.42
CA ALA A 381 24.56 -3.55 -3.09
C ALA A 381 23.50 -2.71 -3.83
N ILE A 382 22.99 -1.65 -3.19
CA ILE A 382 22.05 -0.68 -3.79
C ILE A 382 22.71 0.05 -4.96
N CYS A 383 23.91 0.60 -4.79
CA CYS A 383 24.60 1.35 -5.84
C CYS A 383 24.89 0.51 -7.10
N ARG A 384 25.18 -0.79 -6.93
CA ARG A 384 25.37 -1.74 -8.06
C ARG A 384 24.11 -1.90 -8.91
N ARG A 385 22.93 -1.68 -8.33
CA ARG A 385 21.62 -1.71 -9.01
C ARG A 385 21.28 -0.40 -9.69
N GLY A 386 22.26 0.48 -9.95
CA GLY A 386 22.12 1.85 -10.46
C GLY A 386 21.02 2.20 -11.50
N PRO A 387 20.47 1.26 -12.30
CA PRO A 387 19.26 1.52 -13.10
C PRO A 387 17.92 1.54 -12.34
N ASP A 388 17.80 0.96 -11.14
CA ASP A 388 16.53 0.83 -10.41
C ASP A 388 16.23 2.08 -9.57
N GLU A 389 15.51 3.02 -10.18
CA GLU A 389 15.18 4.32 -9.60
C GLU A 389 14.33 4.22 -8.33
N MET A 390 13.45 3.24 -8.23
CA MET A 390 12.60 3.05 -7.06
C MET A 390 13.44 2.70 -5.83
N VAL A 391 14.41 1.78 -5.98
CA VAL A 391 15.30 1.38 -4.88
C VAL A 391 16.18 2.54 -4.45
N LEU A 392 16.77 3.27 -5.40
CA LEU A 392 17.64 4.41 -5.09
C LEU A 392 16.88 5.53 -4.36
N LYS A 393 15.62 5.78 -4.74
CA LYS A 393 14.74 6.75 -4.07
C LYS A 393 14.44 6.34 -2.62
N GLN A 394 14.11 5.06 -2.39
CA GLN A 394 13.85 4.56 -1.03
C GLN A 394 15.11 4.54 -0.15
N ALA A 395 16.30 4.45 -0.76
CA ALA A 395 17.59 4.41 -0.06
C ALA A 395 18.17 5.78 0.32
N ILE A 396 17.50 6.88 -0.02
CA ILE A 396 17.98 8.26 0.22
C ILE A 396 18.27 8.55 1.71
N GLU A 397 17.55 7.91 2.63
CA GLU A 397 17.74 8.12 4.07
C GLU A 397 18.70 7.12 4.72
N LEU A 398 19.30 6.21 3.94
CA LEU A 398 20.28 5.27 4.46
C LEU A 398 21.55 6.04 4.86
N PRO A 399 22.02 5.94 6.12
CA PRO A 399 23.15 6.70 6.62
C PRO A 399 24.51 6.10 6.18
N SER A 400 24.69 5.92 4.86
CA SER A 400 25.94 5.44 4.25
C SER A 400 26.61 6.54 3.41
N PRO A 401 27.85 6.94 3.75
CA PRO A 401 28.63 7.89 2.94
C PRO A 401 28.84 7.44 1.49
N LEU A 402 28.80 6.13 1.24
CA LEU A 402 28.98 5.55 -0.10
C LEU A 402 27.82 5.89 -1.04
N ILE A 403 26.59 5.94 -0.53
CA ILE A 403 25.41 6.33 -1.32
C ILE A 403 25.48 7.82 -1.67
N GLU A 404 25.80 8.68 -0.70
CA GLU A 404 26.00 10.11 -0.95
C GLU A 404 27.10 10.35 -1.99
N GLU A 405 28.22 9.64 -1.88
CA GLU A 405 29.29 9.69 -2.87
C GLU A 405 28.85 9.20 -4.26
N PHE A 406 28.08 8.11 -4.32
CA PHE A 406 27.55 7.59 -5.57
C PHE A 406 26.68 8.63 -6.29
N PHE A 407 25.75 9.27 -5.58
CA PHE A 407 24.90 10.33 -6.15
C PHE A 407 25.74 11.53 -6.61
N CYS A 408 26.72 11.96 -5.82
CA CYS A 408 27.63 13.04 -6.20
C CYS A 408 28.42 12.71 -7.48
N ARG A 409 28.94 11.48 -7.60
CA ARG A 409 29.68 11.04 -8.79
C ARG A 409 28.78 10.98 -10.02
N LYS A 410 27.53 10.51 -9.87
CA LYS A 410 26.53 10.50 -10.94
C LYS A 410 26.14 11.90 -11.39
N PHE A 411 25.95 12.83 -10.45
CA PHE A 411 25.71 14.23 -10.76
C PHE A 411 26.87 14.84 -11.56
N ARG A 412 28.13 14.59 -11.16
CA ARG A 412 29.31 15.04 -11.93
C ARG A 412 29.35 14.42 -13.33
N ALA A 413 29.08 13.12 -13.44
CA ALA A 413 29.06 12.42 -14.72
C ALA A 413 27.94 12.90 -15.65
N SER A 414 26.82 13.39 -15.10
CA SER A 414 25.73 13.98 -15.88
C SER A 414 26.07 15.37 -16.45
N GLY A 415 27.28 15.89 -16.24
CA GLY A 415 27.67 17.23 -16.71
C GLY A 415 27.28 18.37 -15.77
N LYS A 416 26.86 18.06 -14.53
CA LYS A 416 26.50 19.04 -13.48
C LYS A 416 25.40 20.04 -13.86
N TRP A 417 24.56 19.76 -14.85
CA TRP A 417 23.40 20.60 -15.11
C TRP A 417 22.42 20.47 -13.93
N VAL A 418 21.81 21.58 -13.53
CA VAL A 418 20.93 21.64 -12.34
C VAL A 418 19.48 21.38 -12.75
N TRP A 419 18.96 22.23 -13.64
CA TRP A 419 17.63 22.12 -14.21
C TRP A 419 17.59 22.76 -15.60
N ARG A 420 16.56 22.48 -16.40
CA ARG A 420 16.30 23.14 -17.69
C ARG A 420 14.80 23.24 -18.00
N PRO A 421 14.37 24.24 -18.81
CA PRO A 421 13.07 24.21 -19.47
C PRO A 421 13.00 23.04 -20.47
N GLN A 422 11.80 22.54 -20.72
CA GLN A 422 11.56 21.33 -21.52
C GLN A 422 12.10 21.41 -22.96
N ASP A 423 12.07 22.58 -23.58
CA ASP A 423 12.36 22.76 -25.02
C ASP A 423 13.86 22.94 -25.36
N SER A 424 14.77 22.63 -24.44
CA SER A 424 16.20 22.74 -24.73
C SER A 424 16.73 21.51 -25.51
N GLU A 425 16.98 21.67 -26.82
CA GLU A 425 17.46 20.63 -27.77
C GLU A 425 18.84 19.99 -27.43
N GLN A 426 19.44 20.29 -26.28
CA GLN A 426 20.80 19.87 -25.95
C GLN A 426 20.84 18.52 -25.21
N GLY A 427 20.85 17.42 -25.97
CA GLY A 427 21.69 16.23 -25.71
C GLY A 427 21.57 15.47 -24.38
N ILE A 428 20.53 15.66 -23.58
CA ILE A 428 20.34 14.96 -22.30
C ILE A 428 19.53 13.68 -22.48
N SER A 429 19.97 12.59 -21.84
CA SER A 429 19.18 11.36 -21.74
C SER A 429 18.03 11.53 -20.74
N HIS A 430 16.80 11.19 -21.14
CA HIS A 430 15.64 11.07 -20.23
C HIS A 430 15.88 10.17 -19.01
N ARG A 431 16.96 9.36 -19.01
CA ARG A 431 17.35 8.49 -17.90
C ARG A 431 17.97 9.23 -16.72
N ASP A 432 18.54 10.43 -16.91
CA ASP A 432 19.21 11.20 -15.84
C ASP A 432 18.34 12.34 -15.27
N SER A 433 17.13 12.49 -15.80
CA SER A 433 16.14 13.45 -15.37
C SER A 433 15.14 12.85 -14.39
N ILE A 434 14.79 13.57 -13.31
CA ILE A 434 13.49 13.41 -12.67
C ILE A 434 12.54 14.31 -13.45
N ARG A 435 11.56 13.69 -14.12
CA ARG A 435 10.34 14.43 -14.47
C ARG A 435 9.58 14.59 -13.16
N ILE A 436 9.32 15.82 -12.78
CA ILE A 436 8.62 16.11 -11.53
C ILE A 436 7.17 15.61 -11.61
N SER A 437 6.68 15.16 -12.78
CA SER A 437 5.44 14.42 -12.91
C SER A 437 5.58 13.21 -13.83
N LEU A 438 4.85 12.15 -13.51
CA LEU A 438 4.71 10.96 -14.35
C LEU A 438 4.00 11.27 -15.69
N ASP A 439 3.28 12.39 -15.79
CA ASP A 439 2.40 12.70 -16.92
C ASP A 439 2.57 14.11 -17.54
N PHE A 440 3.51 14.98 -17.10
CA PHE A 440 3.47 16.41 -17.50
C PHE A 440 4.71 16.96 -18.21
N ASP A 441 4.41 17.94 -19.08
CA ASP A 441 5.29 18.93 -19.69
C ASP A 441 5.70 19.98 -18.63
N GLY A 442 6.97 19.99 -18.21
CA GLY A 442 7.49 20.92 -17.21
C GLY A 442 9.02 20.88 -17.11
N PRO A 443 9.64 21.82 -16.36
CA PRO A 443 11.08 21.90 -16.23
C PRO A 443 11.62 20.66 -15.53
N ILE A 444 12.81 20.29 -15.96
CA ILE A 444 13.43 19.02 -15.61
C ILE A 444 14.53 19.31 -14.61
N ILE A 445 14.60 18.56 -13.50
CA ILE A 445 15.68 18.67 -12.51
C ILE A 445 16.57 17.43 -12.57
N ASN A 446 17.86 17.66 -12.37
CA ASN A 446 18.84 16.60 -12.33
C ASN A 446 18.61 15.72 -11.11
N LYS A 447 18.26 14.45 -11.37
CA LYS A 447 17.86 13.54 -10.30
C LYS A 447 18.99 13.21 -9.33
N TRP A 448 20.21 13.16 -9.84
CA TRP A 448 21.38 12.85 -9.05
C TRP A 448 21.75 13.99 -8.11
N LEU A 449 21.56 15.24 -8.55
CA LEU A 449 21.67 16.40 -7.67
C LEU A 449 20.61 16.34 -6.57
N HIS A 450 19.36 16.08 -6.94
CA HIS A 450 18.25 15.94 -5.99
C HIS A 450 18.55 14.87 -4.94
N PHE A 451 18.88 13.64 -5.35
CA PHE A 451 19.21 12.56 -4.41
C PHE A 451 20.44 12.88 -3.52
N ALA A 452 21.46 13.55 -4.06
CA ALA A 452 22.63 13.95 -3.28
C ALA A 452 22.31 15.02 -2.23
N MET A 453 21.47 16.01 -2.54
CA MET A 453 21.05 17.04 -1.57
C MET A 453 20.14 16.48 -0.48
N MET A 454 19.40 15.42 -0.80
CA MET A 454 18.50 14.75 0.13
C MET A 454 19.25 13.89 1.17
N GLN A 455 20.44 13.42 0.82
CA GLN A 455 21.37 12.83 1.77
C GLN A 455 21.82 13.93 2.74
N LYS A 456 21.40 13.88 4.01
CA LYS A 456 21.67 14.90 5.04
C LYS A 456 23.16 15.02 5.45
N GLY A 457 24.06 14.46 4.65
CA GLY A 457 25.50 14.50 4.82
C GLY A 457 26.12 15.85 4.46
N ASN A 458 27.43 15.96 4.64
CA ASN A 458 28.16 17.22 4.46
C ASN A 458 28.21 17.64 2.98
N ARG A 459 28.30 16.70 2.04
CA ARG A 459 28.38 17.00 0.60
C ARG A 459 27.01 17.43 0.09
N GLY A 460 25.93 16.80 0.54
CA GLY A 460 24.56 17.22 0.24
C GLY A 460 24.29 18.66 0.67
N LYS A 461 24.76 19.05 1.87
CA LYS A 461 24.67 20.43 2.37
C LYS A 461 25.47 21.43 1.53
N GLU A 462 26.69 21.07 1.11
CA GLU A 462 27.53 21.90 0.23
C GLU A 462 26.87 22.10 -1.15
N LEU A 463 26.36 21.03 -1.75
CA LEU A 463 25.62 21.08 -3.02
C LEU A 463 24.38 21.97 -2.91
N MET A 464 23.62 21.83 -1.82
CA MET A 464 22.45 22.67 -1.55
C MET A 464 22.84 24.15 -1.47
N SER A 465 23.91 24.49 -0.73
CA SER A 465 24.40 25.87 -0.66
C SER A 465 24.86 26.40 -2.03
N THR A 466 25.45 25.55 -2.86
CA THR A 466 26.02 25.94 -4.16
C THR A 466 24.94 26.18 -5.20
N TYR A 467 23.92 25.32 -5.26
CA TYR A 467 22.91 25.30 -6.33
C TYR A 467 21.54 25.85 -5.89
N ARG A 468 21.42 26.41 -4.69
CA ARG A 468 20.17 26.96 -4.15
C ARG A 468 19.49 27.95 -5.09
N SER A 469 20.24 28.93 -5.59
CA SER A 469 19.69 29.99 -6.46
C SER A 469 19.10 29.43 -7.75
N ASP A 470 19.77 28.44 -8.35
CA ASP A 470 19.32 27.81 -9.58
C ASP A 470 18.02 27.02 -9.33
N LEU A 471 17.93 26.31 -8.21
CA LEU A 471 16.72 25.56 -7.83
C LEU A 471 15.54 26.47 -7.50
N LEU A 472 15.78 27.61 -6.84
CA LEU A 472 14.74 28.62 -6.60
C LEU A 472 14.22 29.20 -7.93
N ASN A 473 15.11 29.44 -8.89
CA ASN A 473 14.71 29.88 -10.23
C ASN A 473 13.89 28.81 -10.96
N ALA A 474 14.27 27.52 -10.86
CA ALA A 474 13.49 26.42 -11.38
C ALA A 474 12.07 26.38 -10.79
N GLY A 475 11.96 26.57 -9.47
CA GLY A 475 10.70 26.66 -8.74
C GLY A 475 9.81 27.82 -9.21
N ARG A 476 10.40 28.99 -9.43
CA ARG A 476 9.66 30.15 -9.96
C ARG A 476 9.14 29.91 -11.37
N VAL A 477 9.95 29.30 -12.24
CA VAL A 477 9.53 28.97 -13.60
C VAL A 477 8.40 27.94 -13.59
N LEU A 478 8.52 26.87 -12.79
CA LEU A 478 7.45 25.90 -12.54
C LEU A 478 6.13 26.57 -12.17
N LEU A 479 6.17 27.46 -11.19
CA LEU A 479 4.98 28.17 -10.69
C LEU A 479 4.40 29.14 -11.72
N SER A 480 5.23 29.68 -12.63
CA SER A 480 4.77 30.59 -13.69
C SER A 480 4.16 29.87 -14.90
N GLU A 481 4.69 28.71 -15.28
CA GLU A 481 4.25 27.94 -16.46
C GLU A 481 2.96 27.15 -16.18
N GLN A 482 2.73 26.72 -14.93
CA GLN A 482 1.51 25.98 -14.58
C GLN A 482 0.26 26.85 -14.50
N LEU A 483 0.33 28.17 -14.71
CA LEU A 483 -0.80 29.09 -14.61
C LEU A 483 -1.89 28.89 -15.70
N ASP A 484 -1.64 28.09 -16.73
CA ASP A 484 -2.53 28.01 -17.91
C ASP A 484 -3.42 26.75 -18.04
N GLU A 485 -3.30 25.72 -17.19
CA GLU A 485 -4.17 24.53 -17.30
C GLU A 485 -4.46 23.84 -15.95
N SER A 486 -5.56 23.07 -15.90
CA SER A 486 -6.12 22.29 -14.79
C SER A 486 -5.21 21.15 -14.27
N ARG A 487 -3.93 21.44 -13.99
CA ARG A 487 -2.90 20.44 -13.72
C ARG A 487 -2.41 20.56 -12.27
N PRO A 488 -2.35 19.46 -11.49
CA PRO A 488 -1.91 19.51 -10.09
C PRO A 488 -0.40 19.83 -9.97
N LEU A 489 -0.05 20.66 -8.98
CA LEU A 489 1.34 21.06 -8.73
C LEU A 489 2.15 19.87 -8.19
N SER A 490 2.97 19.27 -9.05
CA SER A 490 3.95 18.26 -8.65
C SER A 490 5.23 18.86 -8.06
N ALA A 491 5.39 20.20 -8.10
CA ALA A 491 6.54 20.91 -7.53
C ALA A 491 6.70 20.74 -6.01
N THR A 492 5.64 20.32 -5.33
CA THR A 492 5.62 19.93 -3.92
C THR A 492 6.73 18.91 -3.61
N LEU A 493 6.90 17.89 -4.47
CA LEU A 493 7.95 16.86 -4.31
C LEU A 493 9.39 17.37 -4.39
N LEU A 494 9.61 18.54 -4.99
CA LEU A 494 10.96 19.11 -5.15
C LEU A 494 11.43 19.88 -3.93
N PHE A 495 10.50 20.52 -3.22
CA PHE A 495 10.81 21.45 -2.13
C PHE A 495 10.47 20.88 -0.75
N ASP A 496 9.60 19.87 -0.68
CA ASP A 496 9.08 19.23 0.55
C ASP A 496 10.11 18.71 1.56
N HIS A 497 11.36 18.53 1.16
CA HIS A 497 12.26 17.68 1.92
C HIS A 497 13.41 18.40 2.64
N HIS A 498 13.56 19.72 2.43
CA HIS A 498 14.46 20.54 3.21
C HIS A 498 13.73 21.06 4.45
N LYS A 499 13.73 20.26 5.53
CA LYS A 499 13.06 20.62 6.79
C LYS A 499 13.73 21.85 7.43
N GLY A 500 12.95 22.91 7.68
CA GLY A 500 13.35 24.08 8.47
C GLY A 500 12.75 25.40 7.98
N SER A 501 12.90 26.47 8.77
CA SER A 501 12.44 27.84 8.40
C SER A 501 13.13 28.37 7.14
N GLU A 502 14.35 27.92 6.86
CA GLU A 502 15.16 28.28 5.68
C GLU A 502 14.93 27.33 4.48
N SER A 503 13.81 26.61 4.45
CA SER A 503 13.45 25.78 3.30
C SER A 503 13.17 26.66 2.07
N MET A 504 13.50 26.15 0.88
CA MET A 504 13.11 26.82 -0.37
C MET A 504 11.57 26.90 -0.49
N SER A 505 10.82 25.98 0.11
CA SER A 505 9.36 26.03 0.18
C SER A 505 8.83 27.25 0.93
N ASN A 506 9.52 27.68 2.00
CA ASN A 506 9.15 28.90 2.73
C ASN A 506 9.45 30.17 1.93
N GLU A 507 10.50 30.16 1.11
CA GLU A 507 10.85 31.29 0.25
C GLU A 507 9.90 31.44 -0.94
N LEU A 508 9.43 30.34 -1.52
CA LEU A 508 8.47 30.32 -2.63
C LEU A 508 7.00 30.38 -2.20
N LEU A 509 6.74 30.50 -0.89
CA LEU A 509 5.38 30.41 -0.34
C LEU A 509 4.45 31.51 -0.89
N GLN A 510 4.97 32.73 -1.10
CA GLN A 510 4.19 33.83 -1.64
C GLN A 510 3.85 33.61 -3.12
N GLU A 511 4.82 33.17 -3.93
CA GLU A 511 4.61 32.81 -5.32
C GLU A 511 3.59 31.66 -5.45
N PHE A 512 3.65 30.67 -4.56
CA PHE A 512 2.70 29.56 -4.53
C PHE A 512 1.26 30.03 -4.23
N PHE A 513 1.08 30.86 -3.20
CA PHE A 513 -0.24 31.45 -2.88
C PHE A 513 -0.76 32.34 -4.02
N GLY A 514 0.13 33.09 -4.66
CA GLY A 514 -0.20 33.89 -5.84
C GLY A 514 -0.64 33.03 -7.03
N ALA A 515 -0.03 31.86 -7.24
CA ALA A 515 -0.43 30.92 -8.27
C ALA A 515 -1.78 30.26 -7.96
N ALA A 516 -2.01 29.82 -6.71
CA ALA A 516 -3.27 29.24 -6.26
C ALA A 516 -4.47 30.16 -6.53
N LEU A 517 -4.30 31.46 -6.25
CA LEU A 517 -5.32 32.48 -6.50
C LEU A 517 -5.62 32.72 -7.98
N LYS A 518 -4.66 32.46 -8.87
CA LYS A 518 -4.80 32.67 -10.32
C LYS A 518 -5.40 31.47 -11.05
N GLN A 519 -5.03 30.25 -10.63
CA GLN A 519 -5.40 29.02 -11.35
C GLN A 519 -6.85 28.58 -11.16
N SER A 520 -7.43 28.75 -9.98
CA SER A 520 -8.74 28.17 -9.68
C SER A 520 -9.82 29.22 -9.45
N ARG A 521 -10.97 29.01 -10.09
CA ARG A 521 -12.21 29.75 -9.84
C ARG A 521 -13.01 29.19 -8.66
N ASP A 522 -12.71 27.98 -8.20
CA ASP A 522 -13.38 27.30 -7.08
C ASP A 522 -12.51 27.27 -5.82
N SER A 523 -13.11 27.62 -4.67
CA SER A 523 -12.47 27.59 -3.35
C SER A 523 -11.97 26.19 -2.93
N GLU A 524 -12.61 25.10 -3.36
CA GLU A 524 -12.20 23.74 -2.96
C GLU A 524 -10.91 23.29 -3.67
N ASP A 525 -10.80 23.52 -4.97
CA ASP A 525 -9.57 23.21 -5.73
C ASP A 525 -8.39 24.04 -5.21
N GLN A 526 -8.62 25.32 -4.86
CA GLN A 526 -7.60 26.16 -4.22
C GLN A 526 -7.15 25.58 -2.86
N LYS A 527 -8.10 25.09 -2.06
CA LYS A 527 -7.85 24.50 -0.75
C LYS A 527 -7.07 23.20 -0.87
N GLU A 528 -7.46 22.31 -1.79
CA GLU A 528 -6.74 21.06 -2.04
C GLU A 528 -5.31 21.34 -2.52
N PHE A 529 -5.16 22.26 -3.47
CA PHE A 529 -3.87 22.71 -3.99
C PHE A 529 -2.94 23.23 -2.89
N LEU A 530 -3.43 24.14 -2.04
CA LEU A 530 -2.66 24.69 -0.92
C LEU A 530 -2.42 23.65 0.18
N THR A 531 -3.37 22.75 0.44
CA THR A 531 -3.21 21.67 1.42
C THR A 531 -2.07 20.74 1.03
N ASN A 532 -1.99 20.35 -0.25
CA ASN A 532 -0.95 19.46 -0.73
C ASN A 532 0.44 20.06 -0.55
N TYR A 533 0.59 21.38 -0.72
CA TYR A 533 1.85 22.09 -0.50
C TYR A 533 2.20 22.35 0.97
N LEU A 534 1.22 22.70 1.79
CA LEU A 534 1.47 23.06 3.19
C LEU A 534 1.62 21.84 4.11
N LYS A 535 0.99 20.70 3.75
CA LYS A 535 1.02 19.48 4.55
C LYS A 535 2.45 18.95 4.81
N PRO A 536 3.34 18.85 3.80
CA PRO A 536 4.70 18.36 4.00
C PRO A 536 5.59 19.35 4.74
N MET A 537 5.29 20.66 4.66
CA MET A 537 6.04 21.68 5.39
C MET A 537 5.87 21.52 6.90
N GLY A 538 4.64 21.28 7.37
CA GLY A 538 4.31 21.08 8.78
C GLY A 538 5.00 22.11 9.70
N ASP A 539 5.84 21.65 10.63
CA ASP A 539 6.58 22.50 11.57
C ASP A 539 7.68 23.36 10.95
N SER A 540 8.06 23.13 9.69
CA SER A 540 9.05 23.96 9.01
C SER A 540 8.48 25.30 8.55
N LEU A 541 7.16 25.46 8.48
CA LEU A 541 6.48 26.67 7.98
C LEU A 541 6.87 27.93 8.77
N ASP A 542 7.27 29.00 8.10
CA ASP A 542 7.55 30.29 8.75
C ASP A 542 6.23 31.04 9.06
N PRO A 543 5.93 31.38 10.33
CA PRO A 543 4.71 32.09 10.70
C PRO A 543 4.56 33.46 10.02
N LYS A 544 5.66 34.22 9.86
CA LYS A 544 5.64 35.56 9.27
C LYS A 544 5.28 35.48 7.79
N ASN A 545 5.92 34.58 7.04
CA ASN A 545 5.64 34.40 5.62
C ASN A 545 4.20 33.91 5.43
N MET A 546 3.74 33.00 6.27
CA MET A 546 2.37 32.49 6.23
C MET A 546 1.32 33.59 6.47
N VAL A 547 1.53 34.45 7.47
CA VAL A 547 0.62 35.57 7.76
C VAL A 547 0.59 36.59 6.62
N ALA A 548 1.74 36.86 6.00
CA ALA A 548 1.80 37.70 4.79
C ALA A 548 0.99 37.08 3.63
N CYS A 549 1.11 35.78 3.40
CA CYS A 549 0.34 35.07 2.38
C CYS A 549 -1.17 35.12 2.68
N MET A 550 -1.56 34.91 3.94
CA MET A 550 -2.95 34.99 4.38
C MET A 550 -3.54 36.40 4.20
N LYS A 551 -2.75 37.46 4.44
CA LYS A 551 -3.17 38.84 4.14
C LYS A 551 -3.52 39.04 2.67
N THR A 552 -2.67 38.54 1.77
CA THR A 552 -2.91 38.59 0.31
C THR A 552 -4.15 37.78 -0.05
N TYR A 553 -4.28 36.57 0.48
CA TYR A 553 -5.41 35.67 0.21
C TYR A 553 -6.74 36.29 0.67
N MET A 554 -6.80 36.81 1.90
CA MET A 554 -7.97 37.50 2.45
C MET A 554 -8.41 38.69 1.60
N ASN A 555 -7.50 39.37 0.90
CA ASN A 555 -7.81 40.54 0.07
C ASN A 555 -8.36 40.17 -1.31
N ALA A 556 -8.26 38.90 -1.72
CA ALA A 556 -8.93 38.40 -2.92
C ALA A 556 -10.43 38.22 -2.63
N SER A 557 -11.28 38.79 -3.49
CA SER A 557 -12.73 39.00 -3.30
C SER A 557 -13.63 37.74 -3.31
N SER A 558 -13.04 36.54 -3.23
CA SER A 558 -13.75 35.24 -3.25
C SER A 558 -13.22 34.24 -2.20
N SER A 559 -12.39 34.70 -1.25
CA SER A 559 -11.64 33.82 -0.35
C SER A 559 -12.39 33.45 0.94
N LYS A 560 -12.52 32.15 1.21
CA LYS A 560 -13.09 31.62 2.47
C LYS A 560 -11.99 31.32 3.49
N GLY A 561 -12.36 31.35 4.78
CA GLY A 561 -11.45 31.02 5.89
C GLY A 561 -11.00 29.55 5.95
N ASP A 562 -11.64 28.67 5.18
CA ASP A 562 -11.38 27.21 5.17
C ASP A 562 -9.93 26.85 4.84
N ILE A 563 -9.19 27.75 4.21
CA ILE A 563 -7.75 27.60 3.96
C ILE A 563 -6.94 27.43 5.26
N LEU A 564 -7.43 27.96 6.39
CA LEU A 564 -6.78 27.83 7.70
C LEU A 564 -6.76 26.39 8.20
N ASP A 565 -7.57 25.48 7.64
CA ASP A 565 -7.50 24.04 7.92
C ASP A 565 -6.12 23.46 7.56
N CYS A 566 -5.42 24.05 6.60
CA CYS A 566 -4.07 23.62 6.21
C CYS A 566 -3.06 23.78 7.36
N LEU A 567 -3.32 24.65 8.34
CA LEU A 567 -2.44 24.86 9.48
C LEU A 567 -2.45 23.70 10.48
N LYS A 568 -3.37 22.72 10.34
CA LYS A 568 -3.45 21.55 11.23
C LYS A 568 -2.17 20.69 11.25
N TRP A 569 -1.31 20.85 10.24
CA TRP A 569 -0.03 20.14 10.13
C TRP A 569 1.13 20.85 10.84
N THR A 570 0.90 22.06 11.39
CA THR A 570 1.88 22.85 12.14
C THR A 570 1.74 22.64 13.64
N SER A 571 2.80 22.92 14.40
CA SER A 571 2.81 22.82 15.85
C SER A 571 1.77 23.75 16.46
N ARG A 572 1.26 23.36 17.63
CA ARG A 572 0.22 24.09 18.36
C ARG A 572 0.59 25.57 18.55
N GLU A 573 1.78 25.85 19.06
CA GLU A 573 2.23 27.21 19.40
C GLU A 573 2.34 28.07 18.14
N LYS A 574 2.82 27.47 17.05
CA LYS A 574 2.94 28.11 15.75
C LYS A 574 1.57 28.43 15.16
N ARG A 575 0.65 27.47 15.20
CA ARG A 575 -0.73 27.62 14.74
C ARG A 575 -1.45 28.73 15.50
N ILE A 576 -1.36 28.74 16.84
CA ILE A 576 -1.96 29.79 17.68
C ILE A 576 -1.41 31.17 17.29
N LYS A 577 -0.09 31.29 17.11
CA LYS A 577 0.55 32.55 16.70
C LYS A 577 0.02 33.05 15.36
N ILE A 578 -0.04 32.19 14.35
CA ILE A 578 -0.55 32.54 13.01
C ILE A 578 -2.02 32.95 13.11
N LEU A 579 -2.87 32.15 13.75
CA LEU A 579 -4.31 32.41 13.86
C LEU A 579 -4.61 33.73 14.58
N ASN A 580 -3.89 34.05 15.66
CA ASN A 580 -4.06 35.32 16.36
C ASN A 580 -3.64 36.53 15.51
N GLN A 581 -2.56 36.40 14.72
CA GLN A 581 -2.13 37.47 13.80
C GLN A 581 -3.11 37.65 12.64
N VAL A 582 -3.65 36.55 12.08
CA VAL A 582 -4.71 36.61 11.07
C VAL A 582 -5.99 37.24 11.65
N LYS A 583 -6.33 36.95 12.91
CA LYS A 583 -7.45 37.59 13.61
C LYS A 583 -7.28 39.10 13.75
N GLN A 584 -6.06 39.57 14.05
CA GLN A 584 -5.74 41.00 14.08
C GLN A 584 -5.94 41.65 12.70
N LEU A 585 -5.41 41.03 11.64
CA LEU A 585 -5.58 41.51 10.26
C LEU A 585 -7.06 41.57 9.85
N LEU A 586 -7.87 40.59 10.28
CA LEU A 586 -9.31 40.57 9.99
C LEU A 586 -10.05 41.72 10.67
N ASN A 587 -9.66 42.07 11.89
CA ASN A 587 -10.25 43.17 12.64
C ASN A 587 -9.88 44.56 12.07
N GLU A 588 -8.75 44.67 11.39
CA GLU A 588 -8.31 45.89 10.69
C GLU A 588 -9.10 46.17 9.40
N LYS A 589 -9.86 45.20 8.87
CA LYS A 589 -10.65 45.37 7.65
C LYS A 589 -11.94 46.17 7.88
N PRO A 590 -12.32 47.07 6.95
CA PRO A 590 -13.56 47.82 7.03
C PRO A 590 -14.79 46.89 6.96
N PRO A 591 -15.88 47.18 7.69
CA PRO A 591 -17.02 46.29 7.92
C PRO A 591 -17.92 46.00 6.70
N ARG A 592 -17.54 46.38 5.47
CA ARG A 592 -18.46 46.30 4.29
C ARG A 592 -18.63 44.90 3.67
N GLN A 593 -18.02 43.85 4.22
CA GLN A 593 -18.10 42.46 3.71
C GLN A 593 -18.44 41.48 4.85
N ASP A 594 -19.64 41.60 5.44
CA ASP A 594 -20.05 40.87 6.65
C ASP A 594 -20.04 39.34 6.50
N VAL A 595 -20.35 38.81 5.30
CA VAL A 595 -20.44 37.35 5.06
C VAL A 595 -19.05 36.70 5.07
N ASP A 596 -18.06 37.33 4.41
CA ASP A 596 -16.69 36.82 4.36
C ASP A 596 -16.01 36.95 5.72
N LYS A 597 -16.23 38.07 6.42
CA LYS A 597 -15.69 38.28 7.77
C LYS A 597 -16.13 37.18 8.74
N LYS A 598 -17.42 36.83 8.74
CA LYS A 598 -17.95 35.76 9.59
C LYS A 598 -17.37 34.38 9.25
N SER A 599 -17.16 34.08 7.97
CA SER A 599 -16.49 32.84 7.53
C SER A 599 -15.08 32.74 8.10
N TRP A 600 -14.28 33.81 7.97
CA TRP A 600 -12.93 33.87 8.53
C TRP A 600 -12.93 33.79 10.06
N GLU A 601 -13.82 34.51 10.75
CA GLU A 601 -13.94 34.45 12.21
C GLU A 601 -14.24 33.01 12.68
N ASN A 602 -15.17 32.33 12.02
CA ASN A 602 -15.50 30.94 12.33
C ASN A 602 -14.31 30.00 12.12
N ALA A 603 -13.62 30.11 10.99
CA ALA A 603 -12.45 29.27 10.69
C ALA A 603 -11.29 29.50 11.68
N ILE A 604 -11.04 30.77 12.05
CA ILE A 604 -10.03 31.14 13.06
C ILE A 604 -10.41 30.54 14.42
N ASN A 605 -11.66 30.72 14.86
CA ASN A 605 -12.12 30.21 16.14
C ASN A 605 -12.07 28.68 16.19
N ASN A 606 -12.50 27.99 15.13
CA ASN A 606 -12.38 26.54 15.01
C ASN A 606 -10.92 26.07 15.09
N GLY A 607 -10.01 26.76 14.40
CA GLY A 607 -8.57 26.48 14.48
C GLY A 607 -8.00 26.66 15.88
N LEU A 608 -8.41 27.71 16.59
CA LEU A 608 -7.97 27.97 17.98
C LEU A 608 -8.55 26.94 18.96
N ILE A 609 -9.80 26.51 18.78
CA ILE A 609 -10.41 25.41 19.54
C ILE A 609 -9.60 24.13 19.35
N GLN A 610 -9.25 23.77 18.11
CA GLN A 610 -8.41 22.60 17.83
C GLN A 610 -7.01 22.68 18.47
N CYS A 611 -6.51 23.89 18.73
CA CYS A 611 -5.26 24.11 19.47
C CYS A 611 -5.42 24.01 20.99
N GLY A 612 -6.62 23.76 21.51
CA GLY A 612 -6.91 23.77 22.94
C GLY A 612 -6.78 25.17 23.56
N MET A 613 -7.17 26.24 22.85
CA MET A 613 -7.15 27.59 23.42
C MET A 613 -8.34 27.81 24.36
N PRO A 614 -8.12 28.04 25.67
CA PRO A 614 -9.21 28.13 26.65
C PRO A 614 -10.24 29.21 26.31
N SER A 615 -9.78 30.40 25.88
CA SER A 615 -10.68 31.50 25.53
C SER A 615 -11.59 31.18 24.33
N ALA A 616 -11.11 30.41 23.35
CA ALA A 616 -11.90 30.00 22.20
C ALA A 616 -12.91 28.90 22.57
N ILE A 617 -12.50 27.93 23.40
CA ILE A 617 -13.37 26.87 23.93
C ILE A 617 -14.48 27.47 24.79
N ASN A 618 -14.15 28.36 25.72
CA ASN A 618 -15.12 29.06 26.57
C ASN A 618 -16.17 29.77 25.72
N THR A 619 -15.70 30.55 24.73
CA THR A 619 -16.59 31.26 23.80
C THR A 619 -17.53 30.28 23.08
N TYR A 620 -17.01 29.15 22.59
CA TYR A 620 -17.80 28.16 21.88
C TYR A 620 -18.85 27.49 22.77
N VAL A 621 -18.46 27.08 23.99
CA VAL A 621 -19.33 26.40 24.96
C VAL A 621 -20.47 27.30 25.45
N VAL A 622 -20.20 28.60 25.62
CA VAL A 622 -21.19 29.60 26.03
C VAL A 622 -22.13 29.98 24.89
N THR A 623 -21.60 30.21 23.69
CA THR A 623 -22.40 30.63 22.53
C THR A 623 -23.25 29.50 21.95
N THR A 624 -22.84 28.26 22.15
CA THR A 624 -23.53 27.08 21.61
C THR A 624 -24.48 26.50 22.66
N ASN A 625 -25.79 26.63 22.43
CA ASN A 625 -26.85 26.10 23.32
C ASN A 625 -27.06 24.58 23.17
N LYS A 626 -25.97 23.80 23.15
CA LYS A 626 -25.97 22.33 23.03
C LYS A 626 -25.70 21.68 24.38
N SER A 627 -26.17 20.43 24.53
CA SER A 627 -25.89 19.62 25.73
C SER A 627 -24.40 19.25 25.83
N PRO A 628 -23.88 18.91 27.02
CA PRO A 628 -22.49 18.47 27.18
C PRO A 628 -22.11 17.31 26.25
N ASN A 629 -22.99 16.32 26.08
CA ASN A 629 -22.76 15.17 25.19
C ASN A 629 -22.63 15.61 23.72
N GLN A 630 -23.48 16.53 23.27
CA GLN A 630 -23.39 17.08 21.91
C GLN A 630 -22.14 17.94 21.72
N LEU A 631 -21.70 18.67 22.75
CA LEU A 631 -20.48 19.47 22.70
C LEU A 631 -19.23 18.61 22.73
N SER A 632 -19.21 17.54 23.50
CA SER A 632 -18.18 16.50 23.50
C SER A 632 -17.97 15.95 22.09
N GLU A 633 -19.06 15.58 21.40
CA GLU A 633 -19.02 15.10 20.01
C GLU A 633 -18.53 16.14 19.00
N LEU A 634 -18.61 17.44 19.31
CA LEU A 634 -18.19 18.51 18.40
C LEU A 634 -16.77 19.00 18.66
N LEU A 635 -16.37 19.06 19.94
CA LEU A 635 -15.05 19.52 20.38
C LEU A 635 -14.02 18.42 20.31
N LEU A 636 -14.44 17.20 20.58
CA LEU A 636 -13.63 15.99 20.51
C LEU A 636 -14.23 15.08 19.43
N PRO A 637 -14.39 15.59 18.19
CA PRO A 637 -15.14 14.87 17.18
C PRO A 637 -14.44 13.57 16.88
N TYR A 638 -15.21 12.50 17.00
CA TYR A 638 -14.82 11.15 16.67
C TYR A 638 -14.58 11.10 15.16
N PRO A 639 -13.33 11.16 14.65
CA PRO A 639 -13.14 11.17 13.22
C PRO A 639 -13.15 9.70 12.80
N GLU A 640 -14.36 9.22 12.47
CA GLU A 640 -14.75 7.89 11.96
C GLU A 640 -15.45 6.99 13.01
N ARG A 641 -16.74 7.27 13.21
CA ARG A 641 -17.80 6.43 13.82
C ARG A 641 -17.34 5.04 14.30
N LYS A 642 -17.12 4.90 15.63
CA LYS A 642 -17.10 3.66 16.47
C LYS A 642 -15.76 2.99 16.86
N TRP A 643 -14.55 3.44 16.48
CA TRP A 643 -13.32 2.62 16.66
C TRP A 643 -12.10 3.26 17.34
N GLY A 644 -12.29 4.27 18.20
CA GLY A 644 -11.23 4.87 19.01
C GLY A 644 -10.76 6.26 18.57
N PRO A 645 -10.14 7.03 19.48
CA PRO A 645 -9.71 8.40 19.18
C PRO A 645 -8.50 8.40 18.25
N LYS A 646 -8.50 9.27 17.24
CA LYS A 646 -7.20 9.75 16.74
C LYS A 646 -6.63 10.69 17.80
N TYR A 647 -5.36 10.52 18.16
CA TYR A 647 -4.62 11.26 19.21
C TYR A 647 -4.54 12.79 19.04
N PHE A 648 -5.32 13.38 18.12
CA PHE A 648 -5.24 14.79 17.72
C PHE A 648 -5.86 15.79 18.72
N TYR A 649 -6.52 15.36 19.79
CA TYR A 649 -7.28 16.25 20.68
C TYR A 649 -6.70 16.45 22.10
N SER A 650 -5.47 16.00 22.36
CA SER A 650 -4.80 16.13 23.67
C SER A 650 -4.81 17.56 24.22
N ASN A 651 -4.70 18.56 23.34
CA ASN A 651 -4.73 19.98 23.71
C ASN A 651 -6.10 20.43 24.23
N ILE A 652 -7.19 19.91 23.64
CA ILE A 652 -8.56 20.24 24.05
C ILE A 652 -8.83 19.59 25.41
N ILE A 653 -8.44 18.33 25.59
CA ILE A 653 -8.53 17.61 26.86
C ILE A 653 -7.77 18.37 27.96
N ALA A 654 -6.52 18.80 27.67
CA ALA A 654 -5.73 19.58 28.61
C ALA A 654 -6.39 20.91 29.01
N ALA A 655 -7.03 21.60 28.05
CA ALA A 655 -7.75 22.84 28.32
C ALA A 655 -9.02 22.61 29.15
N LEU A 656 -9.80 21.56 28.85
CA LEU A 656 -10.98 21.20 29.63
C LEU A 656 -10.62 20.77 31.06
N ARG A 657 -9.48 20.08 31.22
CA ARG A 657 -8.96 19.60 32.53
C ARG A 657 -8.65 20.73 33.51
N ILE A 658 -8.20 21.89 33.02
CA ILE A 658 -7.83 23.03 33.87
C ILE A 658 -8.94 24.07 33.98
N SER A 659 -10.13 23.77 33.49
CA SER A 659 -11.24 24.71 33.43
C SER A 659 -11.96 24.79 34.78
N ASP A 660 -12.38 25.99 35.18
CA ASP A 660 -13.24 26.17 36.36
C ASP A 660 -14.74 26.03 36.00
N ASP A 661 -15.07 25.81 34.72
CA ASP A 661 -16.45 25.74 34.21
C ASP A 661 -17.04 24.32 34.37
N SER A 662 -18.18 24.21 35.08
CA SER A 662 -18.83 22.93 35.33
C SER A 662 -19.32 22.24 34.04
N LYS A 663 -19.80 23.01 33.05
CA LYS A 663 -20.22 22.49 31.74
C LYS A 663 -19.05 21.89 30.98
N GLN A 664 -17.86 22.47 31.09
CA GLN A 664 -16.64 21.95 30.47
C GLN A 664 -16.14 20.66 31.13
N HIS A 665 -16.22 20.55 32.45
CA HIS A 665 -15.95 19.28 33.13
C HIS A 665 -16.97 18.20 32.77
N LEU A 666 -18.26 18.54 32.58
CA LEU A 666 -19.25 17.58 32.09
C LEU A 666 -18.95 17.09 30.66
N ILE A 667 -18.43 17.96 29.78
CA ILE A 667 -17.95 17.57 28.45
C ILE A 667 -16.78 16.57 28.56
N LEU A 668 -15.81 16.85 29.42
CA LEU A 668 -14.67 15.95 29.65
C LEU A 668 -15.10 14.58 30.21
N LEU A 669 -16.06 14.56 31.15
CA LEU A 669 -16.57 13.32 31.73
C LEU A 669 -17.34 12.46 30.73
N ASP A 670 -18.12 13.06 29.83
CA ASP A 670 -18.74 12.33 28.73
C ASP A 670 -17.69 11.70 27.80
N TYR A 671 -16.61 12.43 27.48
CA TYR A 671 -15.50 11.88 26.71
C TYR A 671 -14.79 10.71 27.40
N ILE A 672 -14.45 10.85 28.69
CA ILE A 672 -13.80 9.78 29.48
C ILE A 672 -14.65 8.52 29.51
N SER A 673 -15.98 8.62 29.69
CA SER A 673 -16.88 7.46 29.67
C SER A 673 -16.82 6.70 28.34
N ARG A 674 -16.72 7.41 27.21
CA ARG A 674 -16.68 6.82 25.86
C ARG A 674 -15.29 6.30 25.47
N VAL A 675 -14.23 6.92 25.97
CA VAL A 675 -12.83 6.61 25.64
C VAL A 675 -12.02 6.44 26.93
N PRO A 676 -12.22 5.34 27.66
CA PRO A 676 -11.68 5.16 29.01
C PRO A 676 -10.24 4.62 28.99
N THR A 677 -9.34 5.27 28.27
CA THR A 677 -7.92 4.89 28.28
C THR A 677 -7.34 5.00 29.69
N PRO A 678 -6.23 4.31 30.02
CA PRO A 678 -5.61 4.39 31.34
C PRO A 678 -5.37 5.83 31.80
N GLU A 679 -4.91 6.70 30.90
CA GLU A 679 -4.66 8.12 31.17
C GLU A 679 -5.94 8.89 31.49
N ASN A 680 -7.02 8.63 30.74
CA ASN A 680 -8.32 9.28 30.95
C ASN A 680 -8.99 8.81 32.25
N ARG A 681 -8.85 7.52 32.60
CA ARG A 681 -9.38 6.98 33.87
C ARG A 681 -8.65 7.53 35.07
N ALA A 682 -7.33 7.68 35.00
CA ALA A 682 -6.53 8.30 36.06
C ALA A 682 -7.02 9.73 36.38
N MET A 683 -7.57 10.46 35.41
CA MET A 683 -8.17 11.79 35.68
C MET A 683 -9.36 11.73 36.63
N LEU A 684 -10.12 10.63 36.68
CA LEU A 684 -11.27 10.50 37.60
C LEU A 684 -10.84 10.44 39.08
N THR A 685 -9.58 10.08 39.36
CA THR A 685 -9.02 10.01 40.72
C THR A 685 -8.08 11.16 41.02
N ASP A 686 -7.22 11.52 40.08
CA ASP A 686 -6.04 12.36 40.34
C ASP A 686 -6.34 13.85 40.18
N MET A 687 -7.47 14.19 39.56
CA MET A 687 -7.88 15.57 39.33
C MET A 687 -8.87 16.06 40.39
N THR A 688 -8.67 17.31 40.83
CA THR A 688 -9.67 18.04 41.60
C THR A 688 -10.81 18.47 40.68
N TRP A 689 -11.94 17.76 40.74
CA TRP A 689 -13.14 18.10 39.98
C TRP A 689 -13.85 19.33 40.55
N ASN A 690 -14.54 20.08 39.69
CA ASN A 690 -15.39 21.20 40.10
C ASN A 690 -16.44 20.72 41.13
N SER A 691 -16.65 21.51 42.20
CA SER A 691 -17.54 21.18 43.31
C SER A 691 -19.04 21.22 42.99
N ASP A 692 -19.42 21.61 41.78
CA ASP A 692 -20.80 21.59 41.28
C ASP A 692 -21.40 20.17 41.48
N PRO A 693 -22.58 20.06 42.12
CA PRO A 693 -23.22 18.77 42.38
C PRO A 693 -23.43 17.92 41.12
N SER A 694 -23.69 18.55 39.97
CA SER A 694 -23.88 17.85 38.70
C SER A 694 -22.60 17.16 38.21
N VAL A 695 -21.44 17.82 38.40
CA VAL A 695 -20.12 17.27 38.08
C VAL A 695 -19.79 16.12 39.02
N GLN A 696 -19.94 16.32 40.32
CA GLN A 696 -19.64 15.27 41.32
C GLN A 696 -20.49 14.02 41.12
N LYS A 697 -21.78 14.20 40.83
CA LYS A 697 -22.67 13.10 40.48
C LYS A 697 -22.18 12.36 39.24
N ARG A 698 -21.82 13.09 38.17
CA ARG A 698 -21.36 12.46 36.92
C ARG A 698 -20.02 11.75 37.10
N VAL A 699 -19.09 12.27 37.90
CA VAL A 699 -17.84 11.56 38.24
C VAL A 699 -18.13 10.19 38.87
N ALA A 700 -19.07 10.14 39.83
CA ALA A 700 -19.46 8.88 40.48
C ALA A 700 -20.14 7.90 39.50
N GLU A 701 -21.04 8.41 38.64
CA GLU A 701 -21.68 7.60 37.59
C GLU A 701 -20.65 7.01 36.62
N VAL A 702 -19.71 7.81 36.11
CA VAL A 702 -18.68 7.32 35.19
C VAL A 702 -17.77 6.30 35.86
N LYS A 703 -17.39 6.49 37.13
CA LYS A 703 -16.62 5.48 37.87
C LYS A 703 -17.37 4.15 37.97
N ALA A 704 -18.67 4.20 38.27
CA ALA A 704 -19.50 3.00 38.36
C ALA A 704 -19.65 2.31 36.98
N GLU A 705 -19.94 3.07 35.91
CA GLU A 705 -20.04 2.56 34.54
C GLU A 705 -18.75 1.82 34.10
N LEU A 706 -17.58 2.38 34.42
CA LEU A 706 -16.30 1.79 34.03
C LEU A 706 -15.92 0.57 34.87
N GLU A 707 -16.23 0.56 36.17
CA GLU A 707 -16.02 -0.63 37.00
C GLU A 707 -16.98 -1.77 36.61
N GLU A 708 -18.22 -1.47 36.24
CA GLU A 708 -19.15 -2.46 35.70
C GLU A 708 -18.60 -3.08 34.41
N LEU A 709 -18.13 -2.25 33.46
CA LEU A 709 -17.52 -2.74 32.23
C LEU A 709 -16.26 -3.56 32.48
N LYS A 710 -15.43 -3.19 33.46
CA LYS A 710 -14.23 -3.94 33.83
C LYS A 710 -14.55 -5.36 34.32
N ASN A 711 -15.66 -5.50 35.06
CA ASN A 711 -16.09 -6.76 35.64
C ASN A 711 -16.92 -7.62 34.68
N ASN A 712 -17.53 -7.01 33.65
CA ASN A 712 -18.39 -7.68 32.68
C ASN A 712 -17.83 -7.53 31.27
N MET A 713 -17.09 -8.54 30.80
CA MET A 713 -16.66 -8.60 29.41
C MET A 713 -17.90 -8.62 28.49
N PRO A 714 -17.93 -7.81 27.42
CA PRO A 714 -19.01 -7.87 26.43
C PRO A 714 -19.19 -9.30 25.91
N GLU A 715 -20.44 -9.79 25.92
CA GLU A 715 -20.78 -11.13 25.45
C GLU A 715 -20.52 -11.25 23.95
N SER A 716 -19.92 -12.37 23.55
CA SER A 716 -19.58 -12.59 22.15
C SER A 716 -20.85 -12.85 21.37
N PRO A 717 -21.13 -12.10 20.27
CA PRO A 717 -22.27 -12.40 19.41
C PRO A 717 -22.08 -13.73 18.63
N TYR A 718 -20.99 -14.44 18.91
CA TYR A 718 -20.56 -15.68 18.28
C TYR A 718 -20.48 -16.85 19.27
N GLU A 719 -20.84 -16.69 20.56
CA GLU A 719 -20.83 -17.78 21.55
C GLU A 719 -21.55 -19.04 21.05
N GLU A 720 -22.72 -18.89 20.42
CA GLU A 720 -23.48 -20.00 19.79
C GLU A 720 -22.74 -20.69 18.63
N LEU A 721 -21.76 -20.03 17.99
CA LEU A 721 -20.94 -20.62 16.92
C LEU A 721 -19.84 -21.54 17.48
N PHE A 722 -19.38 -21.30 18.71
CA PHE A 722 -18.18 -21.92 19.26
C PHE A 722 -18.46 -22.98 20.34
N GLU A 723 -19.59 -22.89 21.06
CA GLU A 723 -19.88 -23.80 22.18
C GLU A 723 -20.27 -25.25 21.79
N LYS A 724 -20.57 -25.54 20.52
CA LYS A 724 -20.98 -26.90 20.09
C LYS A 724 -19.87 -27.78 19.51
N GLY A 725 -18.60 -27.37 19.60
CA GLY A 725 -17.46 -28.13 19.07
C GLY A 725 -16.67 -28.95 20.10
N THR A 726 -17.00 -28.90 21.38
CA THR A 726 -16.16 -29.46 22.47
C THR A 726 -16.86 -30.48 23.38
N THR A 727 -18.02 -31.00 22.97
CA THR A 727 -18.63 -32.17 23.64
C THR A 727 -18.95 -33.26 22.62
N ASP A 728 -17.91 -34.02 22.26
CA ASP A 728 -17.87 -35.51 22.33
C ASP A 728 -16.49 -36.04 21.91
#